data_AF-A0A2N2RFK3-F1
#
_entry.id   AF-A0A2N2RFK3-F1
#
_cell.length_a   1.000
_cell.length_b   1.000
_cell.length_c   1.000
_cell.angle_alpha   90.00
_cell.angle_beta   90.00
_cell.angle_gamma   90.00
#
_symmetry.space_group_name_H-M   'P 1'
#
loop_
_entity.id
_entity.type
_entity.pdbx_description
1 polymer ?
#
loop_
_entity_poly.entity_id
_entity_poly.type
_entity_poly.pdbx_seq_one_letter_code
_entity_poly.pdbx_strand_id
1 'polypeptide(L)'
;MTLEAAGQMTVLGTLETAGGTIKLGRAEMTSDLNAAVQNALIDAGKKQSESIYLGENAKLLAGGATVLDADTQLALDAGISAGQLLARQAYRGEVLAGGTVSIDSGLGYLIMRDGALIDVSGATGTLNAATATATGYTYAARALGSAGGTVSLAAHSGMFLDGNFKARGGKDALGGVFSLRFTADPVKMEANPWGVGIGQSQEIIDALTQGRALSVYQTAATDDKRARENHAELWPVSVSAAAYLAGTAELDAQTYNGKAALDVALLQDFGSWYLTSQSDIVFAGKVEATVNNHLSLNAANFRAADDTTDLKLTAATARGAGAAVAATTGLADASITARDIGLVGTFGWSGFADSSFTSSGALHFDSVENTVRNRTDGRLFNGQMTASGALTFSAARLSPSTYGDFRIDLLADPNGSIHITRPAGALADVSLSPYGRLEFSAKTINHEGTISAPLGEVVFSAPGGTVTLVAGSKTSVAADRNLLFGTTGESGSSWNYLGSEIEALPSKGIVIDAAVSKVQTGAELDLSAGGEALAWEFTAGPGGKNDVLKGSPTTFAIVPGWSGVSATDAELLAAYATSDDGSLPLLKVGDAVSLGANTLGLGGSYVLLPARYAVLPGAYLVTVKGGNDNVLAASERQPDGSWLVAGAFNALNADGSTTAYSQSHLTLELASSEVVANRAKYTLTTASSFFYDQAGVRLAGDAGHLSVVGRSSLEFDPSVVAKTVAEISAVDGRHRAAQGLALDLAAPKLYVSNLGNTPDGYSVVDPSKLKDVNIGWLFGG
;
A
#
# COMPACT_ATOMS: atom_id res chain seq x y z
N MET A 1 -22.10 -18.39 -9.00
CA MET A 1 -23.03 -17.93 -10.05
C MET A 1 -22.31 -16.88 -10.88
N THR A 2 -22.30 -17.04 -12.20
CA THR A 2 -21.75 -16.07 -13.14
C THR A 2 -22.81 -15.79 -14.20
N LEU A 3 -23.13 -14.52 -14.40
CA LEU A 3 -24.03 -14.04 -15.44
C LEU A 3 -23.24 -13.06 -16.30
N GLU A 4 -23.36 -13.20 -17.62
CA GLU A 4 -22.72 -12.32 -18.58
C GLU A 4 -23.73 -11.85 -19.62
N ALA A 5 -23.66 -10.57 -19.98
CA ALA A 5 -24.49 -9.97 -21.03
C ALA A 5 -23.63 -9.17 -22.02
N ALA A 6 -23.92 -9.27 -23.32
CA ALA A 6 -23.25 -8.44 -24.33
C ALA A 6 -23.80 -6.99 -24.35
N GLY A 7 -25.12 -6.84 -24.19
CA GLY A 7 -25.82 -5.55 -24.10
C GLY A 7 -26.13 -5.18 -22.65
N GLN A 8 -27.36 -4.75 -22.37
CA GLN A 8 -27.82 -4.46 -21.00
C GLN A 8 -27.98 -5.74 -20.16
N MET A 9 -27.60 -5.68 -18.88
CA MET A 9 -28.03 -6.63 -17.86
C MET A 9 -28.93 -5.91 -16.84
N THR A 10 -30.12 -6.44 -16.60
CA THR A 10 -31.09 -5.84 -15.69
C THR A 10 -31.48 -6.84 -14.61
N VAL A 11 -31.20 -6.51 -13.35
CA VAL A 11 -31.55 -7.32 -12.17
C VAL A 11 -32.62 -6.56 -11.38
N LEU A 12 -33.81 -7.16 -11.25
CA LEU A 12 -34.95 -6.57 -10.53
C LEU A 12 -35.34 -7.36 -9.27
N GLY A 13 -34.70 -8.49 -9.02
CA GLY A 13 -35.02 -9.42 -7.92
C GLY A 13 -33.78 -9.90 -7.17
N THR A 14 -33.89 -11.07 -6.54
CA THR A 14 -32.83 -11.62 -5.69
C THR A 14 -31.95 -12.62 -6.44
N LEU A 15 -30.64 -12.45 -6.36
CA LEU A 15 -29.64 -13.46 -6.67
C LEU A 15 -28.96 -13.86 -5.35
N GLU A 16 -28.89 -15.16 -5.05
CA GLU A 16 -28.39 -15.65 -3.77
C GLU A 16 -27.41 -16.81 -3.94
N THR A 17 -26.24 -16.71 -3.30
CA THR A 17 -25.23 -17.76 -3.20
C THR A 17 -24.54 -17.69 -1.82
N ALA A 18 -25.05 -18.42 -0.83
CA ALA A 18 -24.49 -18.42 0.53
C ALA A 18 -22.99 -18.79 0.55
N GLY A 19 -22.14 -17.90 1.08
CA GLY A 19 -20.67 -18.02 1.09
C GLY A 19 -20.02 -18.12 -0.30
N GLY A 20 -20.82 -17.96 -1.37
CA GLY A 20 -20.43 -18.21 -2.74
C GLY A 20 -20.07 -16.94 -3.50
N THR A 21 -19.94 -17.05 -4.81
CA THR A 21 -19.62 -15.92 -5.68
C THR A 21 -20.79 -15.58 -6.59
N ILE A 22 -21.16 -14.29 -6.67
CA ILE A 22 -22.04 -13.70 -7.67
C ILE A 22 -21.16 -12.81 -8.57
N LYS A 23 -20.96 -13.21 -9.83
CA LYS A 23 -20.27 -12.42 -10.86
C LYS A 23 -21.27 -11.93 -11.88
N LEU A 24 -21.39 -10.61 -12.04
CA LEU A 24 -22.17 -9.95 -13.08
C LEU A 24 -21.19 -9.26 -14.02
N GLY A 25 -20.98 -9.83 -15.20
CA GLY A 25 -20.06 -9.29 -16.19
C GLY A 25 -20.78 -8.78 -17.42
N ARG A 26 -20.13 -7.85 -18.12
CA ARG A 26 -20.37 -7.64 -19.54
C ARG A 26 -19.13 -8.06 -20.30
N ALA A 27 -19.31 -8.81 -21.38
CA ALA A 27 -18.18 -9.34 -22.15
C ALA A 27 -17.30 -8.18 -22.64
N GLU A 28 -15.99 -8.28 -22.40
CA GLU A 28 -15.00 -7.42 -23.03
C GLU A 28 -15.20 -7.49 -24.55
N MET A 29 -15.34 -6.34 -25.21
CA MET A 29 -15.37 -6.33 -26.67
C MET A 29 -13.99 -6.79 -27.17
N THR A 30 -13.89 -8.01 -27.66
CA THR A 30 -12.61 -8.63 -28.06
C THR A 30 -12.00 -7.95 -29.29
N SER A 31 -10.71 -7.60 -29.16
CA SER A 31 -9.65 -7.36 -30.17
C SER A 31 -9.86 -6.47 -31.41
N ASP A 32 -11.07 -6.13 -31.83
CA ASP A 32 -11.33 -5.11 -32.86
C ASP A 32 -11.81 -3.80 -32.23
N LEU A 33 -11.16 -3.38 -31.12
CA LEU A 33 -11.59 -2.22 -30.34
C LEU A 33 -11.57 -0.92 -31.15
N ASN A 34 -10.71 -0.80 -32.16
CA ASN A 34 -10.72 0.34 -33.08
C ASN A 34 -12.02 0.40 -33.91
N ALA A 35 -12.54 -0.74 -34.38
CA ALA A 35 -13.84 -0.79 -35.06
C ALA A 35 -15.00 -0.65 -34.07
N ALA A 36 -14.86 -1.14 -32.84
CA ALA A 36 -15.90 -1.07 -31.80
C ALA A 36 -16.05 0.33 -31.16
N VAL A 37 -14.94 1.05 -30.96
CA VAL A 37 -14.88 2.46 -30.54
C VAL A 37 -15.29 3.37 -31.69
N GLN A 38 -14.86 3.10 -32.93
CA GLN A 38 -15.42 3.78 -34.10
C GLN A 38 -16.93 3.57 -34.21
N ASN A 39 -17.43 2.34 -34.01
CA ASN A 39 -18.86 2.06 -33.95
C ASN A 39 -19.55 2.64 -32.71
N ALA A 40 -18.84 2.89 -31.60
CA ALA A 40 -19.38 3.56 -30.41
C ALA A 40 -19.51 5.06 -30.62
N LEU A 41 -18.58 5.68 -31.33
CA LEU A 41 -18.63 7.08 -31.76
C LEU A 41 -19.68 7.29 -32.87
N ILE A 42 -19.92 6.29 -33.73
CA ILE A 42 -20.91 6.34 -34.82
C ILE A 42 -22.34 6.09 -34.33
N ASP A 43 -22.55 5.31 -33.25
CA ASP A 43 -23.88 4.87 -32.77
C ASP A 43 -24.15 5.30 -31.31
N ALA A 44 -23.63 6.48 -30.91
CA ALA A 44 -23.59 6.99 -29.52
C ALA A 44 -24.95 7.13 -28.82
N GLY A 45 -26.07 7.08 -29.56
CA GLY A 45 -27.42 6.98 -28.96
C GLY A 45 -27.79 5.53 -28.59
N LYS A 46 -27.55 4.56 -29.48
CA LYS A 46 -27.94 3.16 -29.24
C LYS A 46 -27.12 2.46 -28.16
N LYS A 47 -25.86 2.86 -27.96
CA LYS A 47 -24.97 2.24 -26.97
C LYS A 47 -25.16 2.71 -25.54
N GLN A 48 -26.01 3.69 -25.26
CA GLN A 48 -26.33 4.08 -23.88
C GLN A 48 -27.24 3.07 -23.15
N SER A 49 -27.72 2.06 -23.86
CA SER A 49 -28.37 0.87 -23.29
C SER A 49 -27.36 -0.14 -22.71
N GLU A 50 -26.06 0.13 -22.80
CA GLU A 50 -24.99 -0.74 -22.32
C GLU A 50 -24.70 -0.50 -20.83
N SER A 51 -25.51 -1.09 -19.96
CA SER A 51 -25.33 -0.99 -18.50
C SER A 51 -25.57 -2.30 -17.77
N ILE A 52 -24.99 -2.44 -16.57
CA ILE A 52 -25.53 -3.32 -15.54
C ILE A 52 -26.44 -2.48 -14.64
N TYR A 53 -27.74 -2.78 -14.66
CA TYR A 53 -28.78 -2.05 -13.93
C TYR A 53 -29.33 -2.93 -12.79
N LEU A 54 -29.15 -2.49 -11.55
CA LEU A 54 -29.77 -3.05 -10.35
C LEU A 54 -30.95 -2.16 -9.95
N GLY A 55 -32.16 -2.68 -10.11
CA GLY A 55 -33.38 -1.97 -9.75
C GLY A 55 -33.59 -1.82 -8.24
N GLU A 56 -34.60 -1.04 -7.85
CA GLU A 56 -34.90 -0.67 -6.46
C GLU A 56 -35.19 -1.86 -5.53
N ASN A 57 -35.52 -3.02 -6.10
CA ASN A 57 -35.78 -4.26 -5.36
C ASN A 57 -34.69 -5.32 -5.54
N ALA A 58 -33.60 -5.00 -6.25
CA ALA A 58 -32.53 -5.92 -6.54
C ALA A 58 -31.76 -6.29 -5.26
N LYS A 59 -31.52 -7.59 -5.05
CA LYS A 59 -30.75 -8.09 -3.92
C LYS A 59 -29.68 -9.07 -4.40
N LEU A 60 -28.42 -8.75 -4.16
CA LEU A 60 -27.30 -9.66 -4.40
C LEU A 60 -26.83 -10.17 -3.04
N LEU A 61 -27.17 -11.41 -2.72
CA LEU A 61 -26.96 -12.01 -1.39
C LEU A 61 -25.88 -13.08 -1.49
N ALA A 62 -24.69 -12.77 -0.99
CA ALA A 62 -23.60 -13.73 -0.84
C ALA A 62 -23.14 -13.81 0.62
N GLY A 63 -24.03 -13.61 1.58
CA GLY A 63 -23.70 -13.68 3.00
C GLY A 63 -23.16 -15.06 3.42
N GLY A 64 -22.37 -15.08 4.50
CA GLY A 64 -21.82 -16.30 5.09
C GLY A 64 -22.92 -17.22 5.61
N ALA A 65 -22.57 -18.49 5.82
CA ALA A 65 -23.49 -19.51 6.29
C ALA A 65 -22.80 -20.53 7.21
N THR A 66 -23.59 -21.19 8.06
CA THR A 66 -23.09 -22.34 8.82
C THR A 66 -23.40 -23.62 8.05
N VAL A 67 -22.36 -24.39 7.72
CA VAL A 67 -22.46 -25.69 7.06
C VAL A 67 -22.15 -26.77 8.07
N LEU A 68 -23.10 -27.66 8.33
CA LEU A 68 -22.93 -28.74 9.30
C LEU A 68 -22.20 -29.92 8.66
N ASP A 69 -21.45 -30.66 9.46
CA ASP A 69 -20.84 -31.91 8.99
C ASP A 69 -21.92 -32.99 8.74
N ALA A 70 -21.54 -34.01 7.97
CA ALA A 70 -22.48 -35.06 7.55
C ALA A 70 -23.11 -35.79 8.75
N ASP A 71 -22.34 -36.03 9.81
CA ASP A 71 -22.80 -36.72 11.02
C ASP A 71 -23.82 -35.89 11.80
N THR A 72 -23.56 -34.58 11.94
CA THR A 72 -24.50 -33.64 12.56
C THR A 72 -25.79 -33.55 11.76
N GLN A 73 -25.68 -33.45 10.43
CA GLN A 73 -26.85 -33.38 9.56
C GLN A 73 -27.70 -34.65 9.63
N LEU A 74 -27.07 -35.84 9.56
CA LEU A 74 -27.77 -37.12 9.70
C LEU A 74 -28.47 -37.26 11.07
N ALA A 75 -27.86 -36.76 12.14
CA ALA A 75 -28.46 -36.79 13.47
C ALA A 75 -29.66 -35.86 13.61
N LEU A 76 -29.63 -34.68 12.98
CA LEU A 76 -30.77 -33.76 12.89
C LEU A 76 -31.92 -34.38 12.09
N ASP A 77 -31.61 -34.97 10.94
CA ASP A 77 -32.59 -35.65 10.07
C ASP A 77 -33.21 -36.87 10.77
N ALA A 78 -32.47 -37.52 11.66
CA ALA A 78 -32.96 -38.59 12.55
C ALA A 78 -33.78 -38.08 13.75
N GLY A 79 -34.02 -36.77 13.87
CA GLY A 79 -34.89 -36.15 14.88
C GLY A 79 -34.20 -35.79 16.21
N ILE A 80 -32.87 -35.88 16.30
CA ILE A 80 -32.14 -35.38 17.48
C ILE A 80 -32.05 -33.86 17.39
N SER A 81 -32.47 -33.13 18.43
CA SER A 81 -32.43 -31.67 18.40
C SER A 81 -30.99 -31.12 18.45
N ALA A 82 -30.77 -29.93 17.87
CA ALA A 82 -29.49 -29.22 17.94
C ALA A 82 -29.01 -29.03 19.39
N GLY A 83 -29.92 -28.73 20.32
CA GLY A 83 -29.59 -28.60 21.76
C GLY A 83 -29.06 -29.88 22.39
N GLN A 84 -29.59 -31.05 21.99
CA GLN A 84 -29.08 -32.35 22.44
C GLN A 84 -27.71 -32.66 21.84
N LEU A 85 -27.48 -32.32 20.57
CA LEU A 85 -26.17 -32.49 19.93
C LEU A 85 -25.12 -31.55 20.53
N LEU A 86 -25.51 -30.32 20.89
CA LEU A 86 -24.65 -29.38 21.61
C LEU A 86 -24.25 -29.94 22.97
N ALA A 87 -25.22 -30.43 23.76
CA ALA A 87 -24.95 -31.05 25.06
C ALA A 87 -24.09 -32.32 24.97
N ARG A 88 -24.17 -33.05 23.85
CA ARG A 88 -23.35 -34.24 23.56
C ARG A 88 -21.99 -33.93 22.91
N GLN A 89 -21.63 -32.65 22.74
CA GLN A 89 -20.39 -32.23 22.08
C GLN A 89 -20.26 -32.74 20.62
N ALA A 90 -21.41 -32.99 19.98
CA ALA A 90 -21.54 -33.62 18.66
C ALA A 90 -22.13 -32.69 17.59
N TYR A 91 -22.58 -31.49 17.94
CA TYR A 91 -23.03 -30.48 16.97
C TYR A 91 -21.84 -29.77 16.34
N ARG A 92 -21.47 -30.13 15.11
CA ARG A 92 -20.21 -29.75 14.44
C ARG A 92 -20.45 -29.29 13.00
N GLY A 93 -19.46 -28.59 12.44
CA GLY A 93 -19.52 -27.99 11.13
C GLY A 93 -18.50 -26.88 10.96
N GLU A 94 -18.75 -26.03 9.98
CA GLU A 94 -17.93 -24.87 9.61
C GLU A 94 -18.82 -23.62 9.50
N VAL A 95 -18.28 -22.45 9.86
CA VAL A 95 -18.92 -21.15 9.61
C VAL A 95 -18.21 -20.51 8.42
N LEU A 96 -18.85 -20.55 7.26
CA LEU A 96 -18.35 -19.94 6.03
C LEU A 96 -18.33 -18.42 6.14
N ALA A 97 -17.28 -17.80 5.60
CA ALA A 97 -17.20 -16.36 5.44
C ALA A 97 -18.23 -15.82 4.45
N GLY A 98 -18.43 -14.51 4.49
CA GLY A 98 -19.12 -13.81 3.42
C GLY A 98 -18.45 -14.10 2.07
N GLY A 99 -19.29 -14.29 1.06
CA GLY A 99 -18.90 -14.57 -0.31
C GLY A 99 -18.42 -13.34 -1.08
N THR A 100 -18.45 -13.43 -2.41
CA THR A 100 -17.99 -12.34 -3.27
C THR A 100 -19.12 -11.88 -4.20
N VAL A 101 -19.35 -10.59 -4.29
CA VAL A 101 -20.15 -9.96 -5.34
C VAL A 101 -19.22 -9.11 -6.19
N SER A 102 -19.04 -9.50 -7.44
CA SER A 102 -18.21 -8.79 -8.41
C SER A 102 -19.07 -8.37 -9.60
N ILE A 103 -19.06 -7.07 -9.90
CA ILE A 103 -19.82 -6.46 -10.98
C ILE A 103 -18.86 -5.70 -11.88
N ASP A 104 -18.71 -6.15 -13.13
CA ASP A 104 -17.94 -5.44 -14.15
C ASP A 104 -18.85 -5.08 -15.33
N SER A 105 -19.14 -3.79 -15.47
CA SER A 105 -19.97 -3.26 -16.54
C SER A 105 -19.23 -3.06 -17.87
N GLY A 106 -17.94 -3.41 -17.91
CA GLY A 106 -17.07 -3.24 -19.07
C GLY A 106 -16.99 -1.78 -19.49
N LEU A 107 -17.22 -1.50 -20.77
CA LEU A 107 -17.26 -0.15 -21.32
C LEU A 107 -18.52 0.66 -20.91
N GLY A 108 -19.47 0.05 -20.19
CA GLY A 108 -20.79 0.62 -19.89
C GLY A 108 -20.92 1.37 -18.58
N TYR A 109 -22.18 1.67 -18.22
CA TYR A 109 -22.56 2.22 -16.93
C TYR A 109 -22.86 1.11 -15.90
N LEU A 110 -22.52 1.35 -14.64
CA LEU A 110 -23.06 0.61 -13.51
C LEU A 110 -24.13 1.46 -12.83
N ILE A 111 -25.35 0.96 -12.76
CA ILE A 111 -26.47 1.66 -12.13
C ILE A 111 -27.01 0.80 -11.00
N MET A 112 -26.97 1.33 -9.79
CA MET A 112 -27.55 0.75 -8.59
C MET A 112 -28.52 1.76 -8.00
N ARG A 113 -29.82 1.45 -8.06
CA ARG A 113 -30.90 2.34 -7.64
C ARG A 113 -31.08 2.33 -6.11
N ASP A 114 -31.68 3.39 -5.56
CA ASP A 114 -32.08 3.42 -4.15
C ASP A 114 -33.01 2.23 -3.83
N GLY A 115 -32.73 1.53 -2.74
CA GLY A 115 -33.39 0.28 -2.38
C GLY A 115 -32.68 -1.00 -2.81
N ALA A 116 -31.80 -0.96 -3.82
CA ALA A 116 -30.94 -2.10 -4.15
C ALA A 116 -30.03 -2.45 -2.96
N LEU A 117 -29.74 -3.74 -2.78
CA LEU A 117 -28.90 -4.24 -1.68
C LEU A 117 -27.87 -5.24 -2.19
N ILE A 118 -26.61 -5.01 -1.83
CA ILE A 118 -25.56 -6.03 -1.90
C ILE A 118 -25.19 -6.43 -0.47
N ASP A 119 -25.38 -7.70 -0.12
CA ASP A 119 -25.09 -8.24 1.21
C ASP A 119 -24.10 -9.39 1.13
N VAL A 120 -22.90 -9.14 1.64
CA VAL A 120 -21.80 -10.10 1.78
C VAL A 120 -21.41 -10.28 3.24
N SER A 121 -22.33 -10.03 4.18
CA SER A 121 -22.04 -10.12 5.62
C SER A 121 -21.54 -11.52 6.02
N GLY A 122 -20.64 -11.59 6.99
CA GLY A 122 -20.22 -12.84 7.61
C GLY A 122 -21.33 -13.48 8.44
N ALA A 123 -21.10 -14.70 8.90
CA ALA A 123 -22.06 -15.45 9.72
C ALA A 123 -21.54 -15.65 11.15
N THR A 124 -22.47 -15.94 12.06
CA THR A 124 -22.15 -16.43 13.40
C THR A 124 -22.86 -17.76 13.64
N GLY A 125 -22.10 -18.82 13.85
CA GLY A 125 -22.61 -20.16 14.14
C GLY A 125 -22.21 -20.60 15.55
N THR A 126 -23.12 -21.25 16.28
CA THR A 126 -22.76 -21.91 17.56
C THR A 126 -22.46 -23.38 17.29
N LEU A 127 -21.18 -23.75 17.37
CA LEU A 127 -20.69 -25.09 17.07
C LEU A 127 -19.87 -25.63 18.24
N ASN A 128 -19.82 -26.96 18.40
CA ASN A 128 -18.83 -27.58 19.27
C ASN A 128 -17.46 -27.52 18.60
N ALA A 129 -16.68 -26.50 18.95
CA ALA A 129 -15.33 -26.34 18.45
C ALA A 129 -14.33 -27.05 19.37
N ALA A 130 -13.31 -27.67 18.78
CA ALA A 130 -12.22 -28.26 19.52
C ALA A 130 -11.41 -27.18 20.24
N THR A 131 -10.90 -27.50 21.42
CA THR A 131 -9.97 -26.68 22.19
C THR A 131 -8.85 -27.57 22.66
N ALA A 132 -7.62 -27.16 22.35
CA ALA A 132 -6.40 -27.74 22.87
C ALA A 132 -6.42 -27.78 24.40
N THR A 133 -6.12 -28.94 24.98
CA THR A 133 -5.75 -29.07 26.40
C THR A 133 -4.37 -29.71 26.49
N ALA A 134 -3.74 -29.67 27.67
CA ALA A 134 -2.41 -30.23 27.88
C ALA A 134 -2.27 -31.73 27.53
N THR A 135 -3.38 -32.47 27.41
CA THR A 135 -3.40 -33.92 27.18
C THR A 135 -4.30 -34.36 26.01
N GLY A 136 -4.87 -33.42 25.22
CA GLY A 136 -5.74 -33.76 24.09
C GLY A 136 -6.66 -32.60 23.65
N TYR A 137 -7.91 -32.93 23.32
CA TYR A 137 -8.92 -31.97 22.88
C TYR A 137 -10.18 -32.05 23.72
N THR A 138 -10.77 -30.89 24.01
CA THR A 138 -12.13 -30.80 24.53
C THR A 138 -13.00 -30.06 23.54
N TYR A 139 -14.24 -30.51 23.36
CA TYR A 139 -15.21 -29.86 22.50
C TYR A 139 -16.18 -29.08 23.37
N ALA A 140 -16.41 -27.82 23.05
CA ALA A 140 -17.38 -27.00 23.76
C ALA A 140 -18.14 -26.12 22.77
N ALA A 141 -19.42 -25.88 23.08
CA ALA A 141 -20.25 -24.96 22.32
C ALA A 141 -19.63 -23.56 22.36
N ARG A 142 -19.27 -23.04 21.18
CA ARG A 142 -18.68 -21.71 21.00
C ARG A 142 -19.38 -21.02 19.85
N ALA A 143 -19.63 -19.72 20.02
CA ALA A 143 -20.06 -18.86 18.93
C ALA A 143 -18.83 -18.51 18.09
N LEU A 144 -18.78 -19.01 16.86
CA LEU A 144 -17.72 -18.74 15.90
C LEU A 144 -18.25 -17.73 14.87
N GLY A 145 -17.56 -16.59 14.75
CA GLY A 145 -17.80 -15.62 13.69
C GLY A 145 -16.89 -15.85 12.50
N SER A 146 -17.40 -15.61 11.29
CA SER A 146 -16.64 -15.56 10.05
C SER A 146 -16.53 -14.14 9.51
N ALA A 147 -15.49 -13.84 8.75
CA ALA A 147 -15.33 -12.52 8.13
C ALA A 147 -16.47 -12.19 7.15
N GLY A 148 -16.70 -10.88 6.97
CA GLY A 148 -17.45 -10.35 5.84
C GLY A 148 -16.74 -10.62 4.52
N GLY A 149 -17.52 -10.64 3.45
CA GLY A 149 -17.09 -10.94 2.10
C GLY A 149 -16.62 -9.70 1.33
N THR A 150 -16.55 -9.84 0.01
CA THR A 150 -16.01 -8.81 -0.88
C THR A 150 -17.09 -8.27 -1.82
N VAL A 151 -17.16 -6.95 -1.94
CA VAL A 151 -17.89 -6.26 -3.00
C VAL A 151 -16.87 -5.59 -3.93
N SER A 152 -16.90 -5.93 -5.21
CA SER A 152 -16.02 -5.38 -6.24
C SER A 152 -16.86 -4.81 -7.38
N LEU A 153 -16.70 -3.51 -7.64
CA LEU A 153 -17.46 -2.77 -8.65
C LEU A 153 -16.51 -2.18 -9.69
N ALA A 154 -16.79 -2.41 -10.97
CA ALA A 154 -16.02 -1.88 -12.08
C ALA A 154 -16.92 -1.30 -13.18
N ALA A 155 -16.53 -0.13 -13.68
CA ALA A 155 -17.21 0.54 -14.78
C ALA A 155 -16.27 1.48 -15.51
N HIS A 156 -16.68 1.83 -16.73
CA HIS A 156 -15.97 2.76 -17.59
C HIS A 156 -16.78 4.02 -17.85
N SER A 157 -18.03 3.90 -18.33
CA SER A 157 -18.80 5.08 -18.74
C SER A 157 -19.29 5.89 -17.54
N GLY A 158 -19.67 5.26 -16.44
CA GLY A 158 -20.07 5.96 -15.22
C GLY A 158 -20.66 5.04 -14.18
N MET A 159 -20.82 5.53 -12.95
CA MET A 159 -21.44 4.79 -11.86
C MET A 159 -22.48 5.62 -11.12
N PHE A 160 -23.68 5.07 -10.96
CA PHE A 160 -24.72 5.56 -10.05
C PHE A 160 -24.86 4.55 -8.91
N LEU A 161 -24.45 4.91 -7.70
CA LEU A 161 -24.32 4.00 -6.56
C LEU A 161 -25.31 4.38 -5.44
N ASP A 162 -26.60 4.45 -5.77
CA ASP A 162 -27.66 4.92 -4.86
C ASP A 162 -28.15 3.86 -3.87
N GLY A 163 -27.76 2.59 -4.06
CA GLY A 163 -28.20 1.47 -3.22
C GLY A 163 -27.39 1.31 -1.93
N ASN A 164 -27.65 0.22 -1.20
CA ASN A 164 -27.00 -0.08 0.08
C ASN A 164 -26.07 -1.29 0.01
N PHE A 165 -25.08 -1.29 0.89
CA PHE A 165 -24.12 -2.37 1.05
C PHE A 165 -24.13 -2.89 2.49
N LYS A 166 -23.90 -4.19 2.65
CA LYS A 166 -23.66 -4.83 3.95
C LYS A 166 -22.52 -5.81 3.84
N ALA A 167 -21.59 -5.73 4.77
CA ALA A 167 -20.42 -6.58 4.80
C ALA A 167 -19.91 -6.83 6.22
N ARG A 168 -20.78 -6.72 7.22
CA ARG A 168 -20.37 -6.84 8.62
C ARG A 168 -19.83 -8.25 8.89
N GLY A 169 -18.73 -8.36 9.62
CA GLY A 169 -18.24 -9.64 10.12
C GLY A 169 -19.22 -10.31 11.09
N GLY A 170 -19.11 -11.63 11.24
CA GLY A 170 -19.70 -12.35 12.35
C GLY A 170 -19.14 -11.90 13.70
N LYS A 171 -19.59 -12.54 14.78
CA LYS A 171 -19.13 -12.23 16.15
C LYS A 171 -17.58 -12.21 16.22
N ASP A 172 -17.04 -11.05 16.61
CA ASP A 172 -15.60 -10.79 16.80
C ASP A 172 -14.75 -11.08 15.54
N ALA A 173 -15.37 -11.11 14.36
CA ALA A 173 -14.72 -11.37 13.08
C ALA A 173 -14.69 -10.13 12.19
N LEU A 174 -13.84 -10.17 11.18
CA LEU A 174 -13.51 -9.00 10.37
C LEU A 174 -14.67 -8.52 9.47
N GLY A 175 -14.82 -7.20 9.32
CA GLY A 175 -15.68 -6.60 8.29
C GLY A 175 -15.17 -6.89 6.88
N GLY A 176 -16.06 -6.83 5.89
CA GLY A 176 -15.71 -7.18 4.52
C GLY A 176 -14.86 -6.15 3.79
N VAL A 177 -14.64 -6.39 2.51
CA VAL A 177 -13.83 -5.54 1.63
C VAL A 177 -14.67 -4.87 0.56
N PHE A 178 -14.53 -3.55 0.41
CA PHE A 178 -15.14 -2.78 -0.67
C PHE A 178 -14.07 -2.38 -1.68
N SER A 179 -14.28 -2.70 -2.95
CA SER A 179 -13.40 -2.34 -4.05
C SER A 179 -14.20 -1.66 -5.16
N LEU A 180 -13.71 -0.53 -5.63
CA LEU A 180 -14.27 0.21 -6.75
C LEU A 180 -13.15 0.57 -7.73
N ARG A 181 -13.29 0.13 -8.98
CA ARG A 181 -12.38 0.44 -10.09
C ARG A 181 -13.11 1.25 -11.15
N PHE A 182 -12.74 2.52 -11.28
CA PHE A 182 -13.30 3.44 -12.27
C PHE A 182 -12.20 3.89 -13.22
N THR A 183 -11.80 2.98 -14.11
CA THR A 183 -10.65 3.17 -15.00
C THR A 183 -11.05 2.98 -16.46
N ALA A 184 -10.39 3.71 -17.37
CA ALA A 184 -10.34 3.29 -18.76
C ALA A 184 -9.38 2.10 -18.91
N ASP A 185 -9.76 1.07 -19.65
CA ASP A 185 -8.78 0.12 -20.18
C ASP A 185 -7.80 0.92 -21.07
N PRO A 186 -6.47 0.83 -20.91
CA PRO A 186 -5.47 1.58 -21.65
C PRO A 186 -5.42 1.30 -23.16
N VAL A 187 -6.52 0.81 -23.75
CA VAL A 187 -6.63 0.78 -25.20
C VAL A 187 -6.47 2.21 -25.69
N LYS A 188 -5.31 2.41 -26.33
CA LYS A 188 -4.93 3.61 -27.05
C LYS A 188 -6.13 4.04 -27.88
N MET A 189 -6.90 4.98 -27.36
CA MET A 189 -7.58 5.92 -28.22
C MET A 189 -6.45 6.69 -28.87
N GLU A 190 -5.84 6.11 -29.90
CA GLU A 190 -5.04 6.89 -30.82
C GLU A 190 -5.95 8.03 -31.21
N ALA A 191 -5.54 9.25 -30.86
CA ALA A 191 -6.18 10.46 -31.30
C ALA A 191 -6.28 10.36 -32.82
N ASN A 192 -7.47 9.96 -33.26
CA ASN A 192 -7.97 9.84 -34.61
C ASN A 192 -6.92 10.05 -35.73
N PRO A 193 -6.29 9.00 -36.28
CA PRO A 193 -5.42 9.20 -37.42
C PRO A 193 -6.20 9.60 -38.67
N TRP A 194 -7.49 9.20 -38.81
CA TRP A 194 -8.31 9.48 -40.00
C TRP A 194 -9.83 9.43 -39.72
N GLY A 195 -10.46 10.59 -39.58
CA GLY A 195 -11.90 10.77 -39.80
C GLY A 195 -12.72 11.06 -38.55
N VAL A 196 -13.18 12.30 -38.44
CA VAL A 196 -14.27 12.75 -37.56
C VAL A 196 -15.41 11.73 -37.61
N GLY A 197 -15.89 11.26 -36.45
CA GLY A 197 -17.14 10.49 -36.39
C GLY A 197 -18.23 11.33 -37.06
N ILE A 198 -18.76 10.83 -38.17
CA ILE A 198 -19.71 11.56 -39.03
C ILE A 198 -20.95 11.89 -38.18
N GLY A 199 -21.09 13.14 -37.71
CA GLY A 199 -22.28 13.65 -37.02
C GLY A 199 -22.21 13.93 -35.51
N GLN A 200 -21.06 13.74 -34.81
CA GLN A 200 -20.90 14.07 -33.38
C GLN A 200 -20.22 15.45 -33.17
N SER A 201 -20.58 16.21 -32.13
CA SER A 201 -19.87 17.45 -31.77
C SER A 201 -18.54 17.15 -31.08
N GLN A 202 -17.58 18.08 -31.14
CA GLN A 202 -16.30 17.96 -30.42
C GLN A 202 -16.53 17.81 -28.91
N GLU A 203 -17.56 18.45 -28.35
CA GLU A 203 -17.91 18.36 -26.92
C GLU A 203 -18.27 16.93 -26.51
N ILE A 204 -18.95 16.17 -27.38
CA ILE A 204 -19.28 14.76 -27.10
C ILE A 204 -18.02 13.89 -27.20
N ILE A 205 -17.14 14.15 -28.17
CA ILE A 205 -15.86 13.45 -28.28
C ILE A 205 -15.03 13.69 -27.01
N ASP A 206 -14.94 14.94 -26.57
CA ASP A 206 -14.23 15.31 -25.35
C ASP A 206 -14.87 14.60 -24.13
N ALA A 207 -16.19 14.62 -24.01
CA ALA A 207 -16.90 13.93 -22.93
C ALA A 207 -16.69 12.41 -22.91
N LEU A 208 -16.58 11.76 -24.07
CA LEU A 208 -16.33 10.31 -24.17
C LEU A 208 -14.87 9.94 -23.88
N THR A 209 -13.96 10.83 -24.21
CA THR A 209 -12.50 10.63 -24.10
C THR A 209 -11.88 11.24 -22.83
N GLN A 210 -12.64 12.05 -22.08
CA GLN A 210 -12.16 12.66 -20.84
C GLN A 210 -11.74 11.63 -19.80
N GLY A 211 -10.95 12.06 -18.83
CA GLY A 211 -10.55 11.25 -17.68
C GLY A 211 -11.73 10.74 -16.85
N ARG A 212 -11.53 9.66 -16.10
CA ARG A 212 -12.50 9.17 -15.12
C ARG A 212 -12.26 9.85 -13.78
N ALA A 213 -13.31 10.39 -13.17
CA ALA A 213 -13.27 11.03 -11.87
C ALA A 213 -14.26 10.39 -10.89
N LEU A 214 -13.78 10.01 -9.72
CA LEU A 214 -14.57 9.51 -8.60
C LEU A 214 -14.75 10.62 -7.55
N SER A 215 -15.98 11.08 -7.37
CA SER A 215 -16.36 11.99 -6.29
C SER A 215 -16.64 11.20 -5.01
N VAL A 216 -15.92 11.50 -3.95
CA VAL A 216 -16.08 10.92 -2.61
C VAL A 216 -16.69 11.98 -1.70
N TYR A 217 -17.82 11.64 -1.10
CA TYR A 217 -18.54 12.51 -0.18
C TYR A 217 -19.09 11.70 0.99
N GLN A 218 -19.60 12.39 2.02
CA GLN A 218 -20.22 11.74 3.16
C GLN A 218 -21.52 12.44 3.52
N THR A 219 -22.61 11.68 3.58
CA THR A 219 -23.87 12.18 4.12
C THR A 219 -23.85 12.23 5.65
N ALA A 220 -24.40 13.28 6.25
CA ALA A 220 -24.50 13.38 7.70
C ALA A 220 -25.49 12.33 8.24
N ALA A 221 -25.13 11.65 9.34
CA ALA A 221 -25.97 10.61 9.95
C ALA A 221 -27.35 11.11 10.44
N THR A 222 -27.55 12.42 10.58
CA THR A 222 -28.79 13.06 11.05
C THR A 222 -29.63 13.69 9.96
N ASP A 223 -29.16 13.72 8.71
CA ASP A 223 -29.92 14.35 7.64
C ASP A 223 -30.92 13.37 7.02
N ASP A 224 -32.12 13.89 6.73
CA ASP A 224 -33.10 13.23 5.89
C ASP A 224 -32.40 12.76 4.60
N LYS A 225 -32.75 11.60 4.04
CA LYS A 225 -32.14 11.03 2.82
C LYS A 225 -32.10 12.03 1.65
N ARG A 226 -32.87 13.11 1.74
CA ARG A 226 -32.90 14.32 0.91
C ARG A 226 -31.63 15.17 0.94
N ALA A 227 -30.76 15.09 1.94
CA ALA A 227 -29.45 15.77 1.87
C ALA A 227 -28.48 15.13 0.86
N ARG A 228 -28.82 13.94 0.33
CA ARG A 228 -28.18 13.37 -0.86
C ARG A 228 -28.45 14.19 -2.12
N GLU A 229 -29.49 15.03 -2.14
CA GLU A 229 -30.05 15.70 -3.34
C GLU A 229 -29.14 16.75 -4.00
N ASN A 230 -27.93 17.01 -3.50
CA ASN A 230 -27.00 17.99 -4.07
C ASN A 230 -25.81 17.40 -4.85
N HIS A 231 -25.75 16.08 -5.07
CA HIS A 231 -24.72 15.47 -5.92
C HIS A 231 -25.25 15.17 -7.33
N ALA A 232 -24.55 15.64 -8.36
CA ALA A 232 -24.98 15.56 -9.75
C ALA A 232 -24.98 14.13 -10.32
N GLU A 233 -24.38 13.19 -9.60
CA GLU A 233 -24.13 11.81 -9.98
C GLU A 233 -25.07 10.79 -9.28
N LEU A 234 -26.14 11.25 -8.62
CA LEU A 234 -27.29 10.40 -8.31
C LEU A 234 -28.09 10.07 -9.57
N TRP A 235 -28.86 8.97 -9.56
CA TRP A 235 -29.71 8.68 -10.71
C TRP A 235 -30.61 9.87 -11.05
N PRO A 236 -30.55 10.40 -12.29
CA PRO A 236 -31.20 11.65 -12.61
C PRO A 236 -32.72 11.53 -12.57
N VAL A 237 -33.36 12.43 -11.81
CA VAL A 237 -34.83 12.52 -11.71
C VAL A 237 -35.51 12.79 -13.06
N SER A 238 -34.78 13.40 -14.01
CA SER A 238 -35.25 13.66 -15.37
C SER A 238 -35.28 12.41 -16.25
N VAL A 239 -34.58 11.33 -15.87
CA VAL A 239 -34.52 10.09 -16.64
C VAL A 239 -35.44 9.05 -16.02
N SER A 240 -36.53 8.74 -16.73
CA SER A 240 -37.44 7.66 -16.35
C SER A 240 -36.72 6.32 -16.45
N ALA A 241 -36.67 5.58 -15.33
CA ALA A 241 -36.11 4.23 -15.28
C ALA A 241 -36.78 3.30 -16.30
N ALA A 242 -38.11 3.37 -16.44
CA ALA A 242 -38.83 2.57 -17.42
C ALA A 242 -38.46 2.92 -18.86
N ALA A 243 -38.26 4.22 -19.15
CA ALA A 243 -37.86 4.67 -20.47
C ALA A 243 -36.41 4.27 -20.80
N TYR A 244 -35.51 4.36 -19.82
CA TYR A 244 -34.12 3.95 -19.95
C TYR A 244 -34.00 2.44 -20.21
N LEU A 245 -34.71 1.61 -19.43
CA LEU A 245 -34.74 0.16 -19.61
C LEU A 245 -35.41 -0.25 -20.93
N ALA A 246 -36.33 0.55 -21.45
CA ALA A 246 -36.93 0.34 -22.78
C ALA A 246 -36.04 0.84 -23.93
N GLY A 247 -34.87 1.45 -23.65
CA GLY A 247 -33.98 2.04 -24.65
C GLY A 247 -34.55 3.28 -25.32
N THR A 248 -35.48 3.98 -24.65
CA THR A 248 -36.17 5.19 -25.14
C THR A 248 -35.75 6.46 -24.41
N ALA A 249 -34.94 6.33 -23.36
CA ALA A 249 -34.27 7.42 -22.68
C ALA A 249 -32.78 7.09 -22.54
N GLU A 250 -31.98 8.15 -22.47
CA GLU A 250 -30.53 8.15 -22.65
C GLU A 250 -29.89 8.99 -21.54
N LEU A 251 -28.68 8.60 -21.11
CA LEU A 251 -27.85 9.36 -20.18
C LEU A 251 -26.93 10.27 -20.97
N ASP A 252 -27.13 11.58 -20.84
CA ASP A 252 -26.30 12.57 -21.54
C ASP A 252 -24.80 12.37 -21.23
N ALA A 253 -24.02 12.08 -22.27
CA ALA A 253 -22.60 11.78 -22.13
C ALA A 253 -21.82 12.98 -21.58
N GLN A 254 -22.19 14.21 -21.92
CA GLN A 254 -21.50 15.41 -21.42
C GLN A 254 -21.70 15.58 -19.90
N THR A 255 -22.87 15.18 -19.40
CA THR A 255 -23.21 15.29 -17.98
C THR A 255 -22.68 14.12 -17.17
N TYR A 256 -22.86 12.87 -17.62
CA TYR A 256 -22.67 11.67 -16.79
C TYR A 256 -21.46 10.81 -17.16
N ASN A 257 -20.94 10.91 -18.39
CA ASN A 257 -19.83 10.06 -18.79
C ASN A 257 -18.55 10.41 -18.02
N GLY A 258 -17.80 9.40 -17.61
CA GLY A 258 -16.56 9.55 -16.86
C GLY A 258 -16.73 10.03 -15.42
N LYS A 259 -17.94 9.97 -14.86
CA LYS A 259 -18.24 10.35 -13.48
C LYS A 259 -18.79 9.20 -12.66
N ALA A 260 -18.39 9.16 -11.40
CA ALA A 260 -18.92 8.29 -10.37
C ALA A 260 -18.97 9.06 -9.05
N ALA A 261 -19.99 8.82 -8.21
CA ALA A 261 -19.99 9.34 -6.85
C ALA A 261 -20.24 8.23 -5.83
N LEU A 262 -19.53 8.32 -4.71
CA LEU A 262 -19.55 7.33 -3.64
C LEU A 262 -19.75 8.02 -2.29
N ASP A 263 -20.86 7.67 -1.63
CA ASP A 263 -21.12 8.06 -0.25
C ASP A 263 -20.42 7.09 0.71
N VAL A 264 -19.37 7.55 1.38
CA VAL A 264 -18.61 6.71 2.33
C VAL A 264 -19.38 6.42 3.62
N ALA A 265 -20.49 7.11 3.89
CA ALA A 265 -21.38 6.76 4.99
C ALA A 265 -22.01 5.37 4.81
N LEU A 266 -22.09 4.86 3.57
CA LEU A 266 -22.62 3.54 3.26
C LEU A 266 -21.59 2.41 3.44
N LEU A 267 -20.32 2.75 3.66
CA LEU A 267 -19.22 1.78 3.72
C LEU A 267 -18.79 1.40 5.15
N GLN A 268 -19.54 1.79 6.17
CA GLN A 268 -19.20 1.62 7.59
C GLN A 268 -19.06 0.15 8.03
N ASP A 269 -19.73 -0.78 7.34
CA ASP A 269 -19.63 -2.22 7.63
C ASP A 269 -18.36 -2.87 7.03
N PHE A 270 -17.64 -2.17 6.16
CA PHE A 270 -16.41 -2.68 5.52
C PHE A 270 -15.17 -2.32 6.33
N GLY A 271 -14.31 -3.31 6.56
CA GLY A 271 -13.03 -3.10 7.23
C GLY A 271 -11.98 -2.49 6.30
N SER A 272 -12.08 -2.71 4.98
CA SER A 272 -11.10 -2.20 4.00
C SER A 272 -11.75 -1.62 2.76
N TRP A 273 -11.23 -0.50 2.28
CA TRP A 273 -11.70 0.20 1.08
C TRP A 273 -10.56 0.31 0.05
N TYR A 274 -10.85 -0.02 -1.20
CA TYR A 274 -9.95 0.10 -2.34
C TYR A 274 -10.64 0.93 -3.42
N LEU A 275 -10.28 2.20 -3.53
CA LEU A 275 -10.90 3.14 -4.46
C LEU A 275 -9.89 3.50 -5.54
N THR A 276 -10.22 3.18 -6.78
CA THR A 276 -9.38 3.47 -7.93
C THR A 276 -10.15 4.30 -8.95
N SER A 277 -9.55 5.40 -9.40
CA SER A 277 -10.02 6.21 -10.52
C SER A 277 -8.88 6.49 -11.49
N GLN A 278 -9.18 6.61 -12.79
CA GLN A 278 -8.14 6.89 -13.79
C GLN A 278 -7.47 8.25 -13.58
N SER A 279 -8.25 9.29 -13.29
CA SER A 279 -7.76 10.67 -13.29
C SER A 279 -7.85 11.29 -11.91
N ASP A 280 -9.05 11.42 -11.36
CA ASP A 280 -9.24 12.15 -10.11
C ASP A 280 -10.00 11.32 -9.07
N ILE A 281 -9.54 11.38 -7.82
CA ILE A 281 -10.41 11.19 -6.65
C ILE A 281 -10.66 12.58 -6.07
N VAL A 282 -11.93 12.97 -6.02
CA VAL A 282 -12.38 14.31 -5.66
C VAL A 282 -13.10 14.25 -4.32
N PHE A 283 -12.62 14.97 -3.31
CA PHE A 283 -13.25 15.02 -1.99
C PHE A 283 -14.19 16.20 -1.90
N ALA A 284 -15.48 15.94 -1.71
CA ALA A 284 -16.52 16.97 -1.69
C ALA A 284 -17.11 17.17 -0.29
N GLY A 285 -17.10 18.42 0.18
CA GLY A 285 -17.61 18.80 1.49
C GLY A 285 -16.80 18.19 2.64
N LYS A 286 -17.50 17.89 3.75
CA LYS A 286 -16.88 17.24 4.91
C LYS A 286 -16.86 15.73 4.74
N VAL A 287 -15.68 15.13 4.77
CA VAL A 287 -15.48 13.68 4.72
C VAL A 287 -14.66 13.25 5.94
N GLU A 288 -15.33 12.68 6.94
CA GLU A 288 -14.77 12.15 8.18
C GLU A 288 -15.08 10.65 8.32
N ALA A 289 -14.10 9.82 7.99
CA ALA A 289 -14.27 8.36 7.94
C ALA A 289 -13.14 7.59 8.62
N THR A 290 -13.53 6.54 9.34
CA THR A 290 -12.61 5.53 9.90
C THR A 290 -12.76 4.24 9.12
N VAL A 291 -11.67 3.82 8.49
CA VAL A 291 -11.54 2.53 7.80
C VAL A 291 -10.74 1.62 8.71
N ASN A 292 -11.38 0.63 9.34
CA ASN A 292 -10.73 -0.12 10.41
C ASN A 292 -9.37 -0.71 10.00
N ASN A 293 -9.21 -1.17 8.76
CA ASN A 293 -8.04 -1.91 8.33
C ASN A 293 -7.23 -1.17 7.26
N HIS A 294 -7.59 -1.33 5.99
CA HIS A 294 -6.81 -0.86 4.87
C HIS A 294 -7.61 0.12 4.02
N LEU A 295 -7.08 1.33 3.86
CA LEU A 295 -7.56 2.33 2.95
C LEU A 295 -6.58 2.44 1.78
N SER A 296 -7.01 2.08 0.58
CA SER A 296 -6.26 2.30 -0.66
C SER A 296 -6.99 3.31 -1.53
N LEU A 297 -6.30 4.35 -1.92
CA LEU A 297 -6.76 5.36 -2.86
C LEU A 297 -5.79 5.38 -4.05
N ASN A 298 -6.29 5.29 -5.27
CA ASN A 298 -5.47 5.27 -6.48
C ASN A 298 -6.08 6.19 -7.54
N ALA A 299 -5.42 7.31 -7.82
CA ALA A 299 -5.78 8.26 -8.85
C ALA A 299 -4.56 9.11 -9.23
N ALA A 300 -4.52 9.61 -10.47
CA ALA A 300 -3.47 10.53 -10.90
C ALA A 300 -3.46 11.84 -10.08
N ASN A 301 -4.62 12.24 -9.56
CA ASN A 301 -4.78 13.42 -8.74
C ASN A 301 -5.79 13.19 -7.61
N PHE A 302 -5.42 13.57 -6.40
CA PHE A 302 -6.30 13.66 -5.25
C PHE A 302 -6.61 15.13 -5.02
N ARG A 303 -7.87 15.53 -5.09
CA ARG A 303 -8.22 16.96 -5.04
C ARG A 303 -9.40 17.29 -4.17
N ALA A 304 -9.34 18.45 -3.53
CA ALA A 304 -10.53 19.09 -2.99
C ALA A 304 -11.51 19.45 -4.13
N ALA A 305 -12.81 19.31 -3.86
CA ALA A 305 -13.85 19.77 -4.77
C ALA A 305 -13.90 21.30 -4.83
N ASP A 306 -13.74 21.95 -3.67
CA ASP A 306 -13.73 23.39 -3.48
C ASP A 306 -12.99 23.77 -2.18
N ASP A 307 -12.89 25.07 -1.92
CA ASP A 307 -12.23 25.65 -0.74
C ASP A 307 -12.90 25.30 0.61
N THR A 308 -14.06 24.63 0.61
CA THR A 308 -14.79 24.24 1.82
C THR A 308 -14.64 22.76 2.17
N THR A 309 -13.89 22.00 1.38
CA THR A 309 -13.58 20.58 1.66
C THR A 309 -12.81 20.43 2.97
N ASP A 310 -13.27 19.54 3.86
CA ASP A 310 -12.57 19.11 5.08
C ASP A 310 -12.43 17.58 5.06
N LEU A 311 -11.22 17.10 4.80
CA LEU A 311 -10.92 15.67 4.68
C LEU A 311 -10.25 15.13 5.94
N LYS A 312 -10.88 14.15 6.59
CA LYS A 312 -10.37 13.43 7.77
C LYS A 312 -10.53 11.94 7.58
N LEU A 313 -9.44 11.26 7.23
CA LEU A 313 -9.43 9.81 7.06
C LEU A 313 -8.57 9.16 8.13
N THR A 314 -9.09 8.12 8.76
CA THR A 314 -8.36 7.31 9.73
C THR A 314 -8.31 5.85 9.28
N ALA A 315 -7.14 5.22 9.28
CA ALA A 315 -7.00 3.80 8.92
C ALA A 315 -5.92 3.06 9.72
N ALA A 316 -5.87 1.71 9.68
CA ALA A 316 -4.66 1.03 10.15
C ALA A 316 -3.51 1.22 9.14
N THR A 317 -3.83 1.11 7.86
CA THR A 317 -2.91 1.31 6.73
C THR A 317 -3.57 2.20 5.68
N ALA A 318 -2.86 3.22 5.20
CA ALA A 318 -3.36 4.10 4.14
C ALA A 318 -2.37 4.13 2.96
N ARG A 319 -2.87 4.03 1.72
CA ARG A 319 -2.06 4.10 0.50
C ARG A 319 -2.63 5.06 -0.54
N GLY A 320 -1.76 5.88 -1.15
CA GLY A 320 -2.07 6.74 -2.30
C GLY A 320 -1.21 6.37 -3.51
N ALA A 321 -1.78 6.09 -4.69
CA ALA A 321 -1.05 5.77 -5.93
C ALA A 321 -1.58 6.54 -7.15
N GLY A 322 -0.79 6.76 -8.20
CA GLY A 322 -1.26 7.45 -9.42
C GLY A 322 -0.24 7.61 -10.56
N ALA A 323 -0.62 8.43 -11.56
CA ALA A 323 0.24 9.01 -12.62
C ALA A 323 0.43 10.54 -12.47
N ALA A 324 1.49 11.09 -13.08
CA ALA A 324 1.92 12.48 -12.83
C ALA A 324 0.92 13.55 -13.30
N VAL A 325 0.47 14.39 -12.36
CA VAL A 325 -0.32 15.60 -12.59
C VAL A 325 0.29 16.74 -11.77
N ALA A 326 0.22 17.97 -12.28
CA ALA A 326 0.63 19.15 -11.53
C ALA A 326 -0.44 19.51 -10.48
N ALA A 327 -0.01 19.66 -9.23
CA ALA A 327 -0.89 20.12 -8.17
C ALA A 327 -1.36 21.57 -8.39
N THR A 328 -2.59 21.85 -7.97
CA THR A 328 -3.17 23.20 -7.95
C THR A 328 -3.35 23.68 -6.52
N THR A 329 -3.22 24.99 -6.29
CA THR A 329 -3.45 25.61 -4.98
C THR A 329 -4.94 25.63 -4.62
N GLY A 330 -5.27 25.59 -3.34
CA GLY A 330 -6.61 25.87 -2.81
C GLY A 330 -6.59 26.15 -1.32
N LEU A 331 -7.76 26.29 -0.71
CA LEU A 331 -7.92 26.65 0.71
C LEU A 331 -8.47 25.51 1.59
N ALA A 332 -8.63 24.29 1.04
CA ALA A 332 -9.16 23.15 1.77
C ALA A 332 -8.17 22.55 2.77
N ASP A 333 -8.69 21.75 3.70
CA ASP A 333 -7.89 21.05 4.72
C ASP A 333 -7.92 19.53 4.52
N ALA A 334 -6.79 18.88 4.78
CA ALA A 334 -6.70 17.43 4.80
C ALA A 334 -5.87 16.87 5.96
N SER A 335 -6.39 15.80 6.57
CA SER A 335 -5.75 15.03 7.61
C SER A 335 -5.94 13.54 7.36
N ILE A 336 -4.85 12.84 7.09
CA ILE A 336 -4.81 11.38 6.98
C ILE A 336 -4.03 10.85 8.19
N THR A 337 -4.72 10.08 9.04
CA THR A 337 -4.13 9.43 10.21
C THR A 337 -4.12 7.93 10.01
N ALA A 338 -2.98 7.27 10.22
CA ALA A 338 -2.93 5.82 10.23
C ALA A 338 -1.89 5.24 11.18
N ARG A 339 -1.86 3.92 11.33
CA ARG A 339 -0.71 3.28 11.99
C ARG A 339 0.51 3.20 11.07
N ASP A 340 0.26 3.07 9.78
CA ASP A 340 1.26 3.06 8.73
C ASP A 340 0.69 3.76 7.49
N ILE A 341 1.48 4.62 6.85
CA ILE A 341 1.06 5.37 5.66
C ILE A 341 2.07 5.08 4.55
N GLY A 342 1.60 4.66 3.38
CA GLY A 342 2.40 4.51 2.16
C GLY A 342 1.98 5.50 1.08
N LEU A 343 2.91 6.31 0.58
CA LEU A 343 2.71 7.15 -0.59
C LEU A 343 3.43 6.48 -1.76
N VAL A 344 2.71 6.12 -2.79
CA VAL A 344 3.16 5.18 -3.82
C VAL A 344 3.11 5.82 -5.21
N GLY A 345 4.14 5.61 -6.03
CA GLY A 345 4.14 6.05 -7.42
C GLY A 345 4.06 7.57 -7.55
N THR A 346 3.33 8.07 -8.55
CA THR A 346 3.40 9.48 -8.94
C THR A 346 2.03 10.13 -8.99
N PHE A 347 1.71 11.13 -8.17
CA PHE A 347 0.37 11.73 -8.14
C PHE A 347 0.37 13.22 -7.75
N GLY A 348 -0.71 13.91 -8.08
CA GLY A 348 -1.00 15.27 -7.61
C GLY A 348 -1.83 15.28 -6.34
N TRP A 349 -1.55 16.24 -5.46
CA TRP A 349 -2.32 16.55 -4.26
C TRP A 349 -2.77 18.02 -4.32
N SER A 350 -4.02 18.23 -4.70
CA SER A 350 -4.51 19.52 -5.22
C SER A 350 -5.62 20.13 -4.36
N GLY A 351 -5.63 21.47 -4.31
CA GLY A 351 -6.73 22.24 -3.72
C GLY A 351 -6.65 22.40 -2.20
N PHE A 352 -5.58 21.93 -1.56
CA PHE A 352 -5.39 22.01 -0.11
C PHE A 352 -4.41 23.11 0.27
N ALA A 353 -4.76 23.89 1.30
CA ALA A 353 -3.87 24.85 1.96
C ALA A 353 -3.02 24.16 3.02
N ASP A 354 -3.63 23.28 3.81
CA ASP A 354 -2.97 22.52 4.86
C ASP A 354 -3.24 21.02 4.69
N SER A 355 -2.18 20.22 4.74
CA SER A 355 -2.26 18.77 4.59
C SER A 355 -1.36 18.07 5.60
N SER A 356 -1.92 17.12 6.35
CA SER A 356 -1.20 16.36 7.36
C SER A 356 -1.32 14.87 7.15
N PHE A 357 -0.18 14.18 7.20
CA PHE A 357 -0.06 12.72 7.16
C PHE A 357 0.55 12.28 8.48
N THR A 358 -0.29 11.74 9.37
CA THR A 358 0.10 11.37 10.73
C THR A 358 0.11 9.85 10.89
N SER A 359 1.28 9.27 11.08
CA SER A 359 1.48 7.85 11.32
C SER A 359 1.93 7.58 12.76
N SER A 360 1.30 6.63 13.47
CA SER A 360 1.83 6.13 14.75
C SER A 360 3.05 5.22 14.58
N GLY A 361 3.30 4.75 13.37
CA GLY A 361 4.41 3.91 12.95
C GLY A 361 5.28 4.60 11.91
N ALA A 362 5.54 3.95 10.78
CA ALA A 362 6.33 4.52 9.70
C ALA A 362 5.47 5.24 8.66
N LEU A 363 6.11 6.12 7.90
CA LEU A 363 5.59 6.65 6.64
C LEU A 363 6.55 6.24 5.53
N HIS A 364 6.01 5.53 4.55
CA HIS A 364 6.73 4.93 3.45
C HIS A 364 6.52 5.72 2.16
N PHE A 365 7.60 5.88 1.40
CA PHE A 365 7.59 6.53 0.09
C PHE A 365 8.02 5.51 -0.97
N ASP A 366 7.03 4.91 -1.62
CA ASP A 366 7.20 3.75 -2.48
C ASP A 366 7.23 4.16 -3.95
N SER A 367 8.21 3.65 -4.66
CA SER A 367 8.33 3.85 -6.11
C SER A 367 7.61 2.76 -6.90
N VAL A 368 7.29 3.07 -8.15
CA VAL A 368 6.81 2.11 -9.15
C VAL A 368 7.71 2.17 -10.38
N GLU A 369 7.64 1.16 -11.24
CA GLU A 369 8.31 1.24 -12.54
C GLU A 369 7.57 2.23 -13.43
N ASN A 370 8.30 3.24 -13.93
CA ASN A 370 7.80 4.28 -14.81
C ASN A 370 8.60 4.30 -16.12
N THR A 371 7.96 4.73 -17.21
CA THR A 371 8.62 4.92 -18.51
C THR A 371 9.38 6.24 -18.61
N VAL A 372 9.17 7.14 -17.66
CA VAL A 372 9.78 8.47 -17.59
C VAL A 372 10.44 8.65 -16.23
N ARG A 373 11.62 9.26 -16.21
CA ARG A 373 12.34 9.61 -14.99
C ARG A 373 11.70 10.83 -14.34
N ASN A 374 11.55 10.82 -13.01
CA ASN A 374 11.07 11.98 -12.24
C ASN A 374 12.11 13.12 -12.14
N ARG A 375 13.36 12.88 -12.55
CA ARG A 375 14.44 13.87 -12.67
C ARG A 375 15.45 13.45 -13.73
N THR A 376 16.27 14.40 -14.22
CA THR A 376 17.22 14.20 -15.35
C THR A 376 18.16 12.99 -15.17
N ASP A 377 18.62 12.77 -13.94
CA ASP A 377 19.51 11.68 -13.51
C ASP A 377 18.80 10.62 -12.65
N GLY A 378 17.45 10.62 -12.71
CA GLY A 378 16.58 9.75 -11.93
C GLY A 378 16.55 8.31 -12.45
N ARG A 379 15.99 7.43 -11.63
CA ARG A 379 15.76 6.02 -12.01
C ARG A 379 14.41 5.90 -12.70
N LEU A 380 14.19 4.80 -13.43
CA LEU A 380 12.85 4.46 -13.95
C LEU A 380 11.96 3.87 -12.85
N PHE A 381 12.56 3.23 -11.85
CA PHE A 381 11.86 2.86 -10.62
C PHE A 381 11.78 4.09 -9.70
N ASN A 382 10.70 4.87 -9.84
CA ASN A 382 10.56 6.17 -9.19
C ASN A 382 9.12 6.47 -8.73
N GLY A 383 8.98 7.54 -7.96
CA GLY A 383 7.69 8.11 -7.56
C GLY A 383 7.80 9.62 -7.35
N GLN A 384 6.67 10.32 -7.43
CA GLN A 384 6.63 11.74 -7.13
C GLN A 384 5.25 12.21 -6.66
N MET A 385 5.21 12.89 -5.51
CA MET A 385 4.04 13.64 -5.05
C MET A 385 4.23 15.11 -5.41
N THR A 386 3.33 15.68 -6.21
CA THR A 386 3.24 17.15 -6.34
C THR A 386 2.16 17.67 -5.40
N ALA A 387 2.43 18.79 -4.72
CA ALA A 387 1.48 19.40 -3.79
C ALA A 387 1.65 20.92 -3.74
N SER A 388 0.74 21.59 -3.03
CA SER A 388 0.80 23.02 -2.70
C SER A 388 0.54 23.23 -1.20
N GLY A 389 0.70 24.46 -0.72
CA GLY A 389 0.40 24.83 0.66
C GLY A 389 1.43 24.30 1.66
N ALA A 390 0.96 24.01 2.86
CA ALA A 390 1.73 23.44 3.96
C ALA A 390 1.49 21.93 4.08
N LEU A 391 2.56 21.16 3.93
CA LEU A 391 2.54 19.70 4.01
C LEU A 391 3.29 19.22 5.26
N THR A 392 2.58 18.60 6.18
CA THR A 392 3.13 18.05 7.42
C THR A 392 3.18 16.52 7.37
N PHE A 393 4.37 15.96 7.53
CA PHE A 393 4.60 14.54 7.75
C PHE A 393 4.96 14.29 9.21
N SER A 394 4.12 13.56 9.94
CA SER A 394 4.34 13.22 11.36
C SER A 394 4.40 11.70 11.49
N ALA A 395 5.58 11.12 11.71
CA ALA A 395 5.71 9.67 11.89
C ALA A 395 6.88 9.28 12.80
N ALA A 396 6.91 8.03 13.28
CA ALA A 396 8.08 7.50 14.00
C ALA A 396 9.33 7.47 13.11
N ARG A 397 9.13 7.24 11.80
CA ARG A 397 10.17 7.33 10.77
C ARG A 397 9.55 7.57 9.38
N LEU A 398 10.24 8.36 8.56
CA LEU A 398 10.06 8.45 7.10
C LEU A 398 11.12 7.59 6.37
N SER A 399 10.72 6.77 5.40
CA SER A 399 11.66 5.92 4.64
C SER A 399 11.22 5.65 3.19
N PRO A 400 12.14 5.67 2.20
CA PRO A 400 11.83 5.25 0.84
C PRO A 400 11.76 3.72 0.69
N SER A 401 11.18 3.24 -0.40
CA SER A 401 11.25 1.83 -0.82
C SER A 401 12.63 1.41 -1.32
N THR A 402 12.91 0.10 -1.31
CA THR A 402 14.15 -0.48 -1.83
C THR A 402 14.42 0.00 -3.25
N TYR A 403 15.62 0.52 -3.51
CA TYR A 403 16.06 1.02 -4.82
C TYR A 403 15.19 2.14 -5.45
N GLY A 404 14.14 2.59 -4.75
CA GLY A 404 13.22 3.62 -5.22
C GLY A 404 13.84 5.00 -5.27
N ASP A 405 13.25 5.88 -6.07
CA ASP A 405 13.61 7.29 -6.17
C ASP A 405 12.34 8.12 -6.04
N PHE A 406 12.04 8.54 -4.80
CA PHE A 406 10.81 9.24 -4.49
C PHE A 406 11.07 10.73 -4.23
N ARG A 407 10.24 11.58 -4.85
CA ARG A 407 10.32 13.03 -4.72
C ARG A 407 9.00 13.63 -4.22
N ILE A 408 9.08 14.51 -3.22
CA ILE A 408 7.98 15.36 -2.80
C ILE A 408 8.27 16.77 -3.34
N ASP A 409 7.40 17.30 -4.19
CA ASP A 409 7.64 18.55 -4.92
C ASP A 409 6.52 19.57 -4.71
N LEU A 410 6.86 20.65 -3.99
CA LEU A 410 6.02 21.82 -3.76
C LEU A 410 6.60 23.08 -4.42
N LEU A 411 7.59 22.96 -5.32
CA LEU A 411 8.29 24.13 -5.89
C LEU A 411 7.43 24.97 -6.84
N ALA A 412 6.35 24.40 -7.36
CA ALA A 412 5.37 25.13 -8.15
C ALA A 412 4.63 26.18 -7.32
N ASP A 413 4.50 25.98 -6.00
CA ASP A 413 3.92 26.94 -5.07
C ASP A 413 5.02 27.86 -4.49
N PRO A 414 4.95 29.19 -4.70
CA PRO A 414 5.91 30.12 -4.10
C PRO A 414 5.88 30.15 -2.57
N ASN A 415 4.82 29.64 -1.93
CA ASN A 415 4.68 29.52 -0.49
C ASN A 415 4.75 28.07 0.01
N GLY A 416 5.04 27.11 -0.88
CA GLY A 416 5.06 25.69 -0.55
C GLY A 416 6.01 25.37 0.59
N SER A 417 5.52 24.67 1.61
CA SER A 417 6.31 24.32 2.80
C SER A 417 6.13 22.86 3.22
N ILE A 418 7.22 22.26 3.70
CA ILE A 418 7.24 20.90 4.23
C ILE A 418 7.69 20.95 5.69
N HIS A 419 6.92 20.29 6.55
CA HIS A 419 7.26 20.11 7.96
C HIS A 419 7.32 18.62 8.30
N ILE A 420 8.42 18.18 8.91
CA ILE A 420 8.64 16.78 9.29
C ILE A 420 8.75 16.72 10.80
N THR A 421 7.87 15.97 11.44
CA THR A 421 7.81 15.84 12.90
C THR A 421 7.70 14.38 13.32
N ARG A 422 7.79 14.16 14.63
CA ARG A 422 7.61 12.84 15.23
C ARG A 422 6.52 12.88 16.31
N PRO A 423 5.45 12.08 16.19
CA PRO A 423 4.41 12.03 17.21
C PRO A 423 4.94 11.38 18.49
N ALA A 424 4.44 11.85 19.63
CA ALA A 424 4.78 11.27 20.93
C ALA A 424 4.34 9.80 21.01
N GLY A 425 5.21 8.93 21.52
CA GLY A 425 4.93 7.49 21.63
C GLY A 425 4.97 6.71 20.31
N ALA A 426 5.29 7.36 19.18
CA ALA A 426 5.38 6.70 17.89
C ALA A 426 6.62 5.78 17.81
N LEU A 427 6.40 4.56 17.32
CA LEU A 427 7.41 3.50 17.25
C LEU A 427 7.47 2.90 15.84
N ALA A 428 8.67 2.82 15.29
CA ALA A 428 8.97 2.07 14.09
C ALA A 428 10.31 1.34 14.24
N ASP A 429 10.32 0.04 13.98
CA ASP A 429 11.54 -0.76 13.84
C ASP A 429 12.26 -0.39 12.56
N VAL A 430 13.56 -0.68 12.41
CA VAL A 430 14.39 -0.18 11.29
C VAL A 430 13.82 -0.48 9.90
N SER A 431 14.17 0.39 8.96
CA SER A 431 13.78 0.21 7.56
C SER A 431 14.48 -1.02 6.98
N LEU A 432 13.71 -1.87 6.29
CA LEU A 432 14.22 -3.04 5.57
C LEU A 432 14.55 -2.74 4.10
N SER A 433 14.57 -1.45 3.72
CA SER A 433 14.54 -0.99 2.34
C SER A 433 15.87 -0.30 1.95
N PRO A 434 16.86 -1.04 1.39
CA PRO A 434 18.16 -0.47 1.04
C PRO A 434 18.16 0.33 -0.27
N TYR A 435 19.12 1.24 -0.41
CA TYR A 435 19.42 1.98 -1.65
C TYR A 435 18.27 2.85 -2.19
N GLY A 436 17.24 3.11 -1.37
CA GLY A 436 16.19 4.07 -1.69
C GLY A 436 16.69 5.51 -1.60
N ARG A 437 16.11 6.39 -2.41
CA ARG A 437 16.34 7.83 -2.40
C ARG A 437 15.05 8.56 -2.06
N LEU A 438 15.13 9.50 -1.12
CA LEU A 438 14.01 10.34 -0.71
C LEU A 438 14.38 11.83 -0.81
N GLU A 439 13.65 12.57 -1.63
CA GLU A 439 13.87 13.99 -1.87
C GLU A 439 12.68 14.84 -1.43
N PHE A 440 12.96 15.89 -0.65
CA PHE A 440 12.00 16.93 -0.29
C PHE A 440 12.36 18.22 -1.02
N SER A 441 11.43 18.75 -1.82
CA SER A 441 11.60 19.97 -2.61
C SER A 441 10.50 20.98 -2.27
N ALA A 442 10.85 22.09 -1.61
CA ALA A 442 9.90 23.15 -1.22
C ALA A 442 10.60 24.49 -0.97
N LYS A 443 9.85 25.57 -0.76
CA LYS A 443 10.43 26.89 -0.41
C LYS A 443 10.88 26.95 1.04
N THR A 444 10.18 26.25 1.92
CA THR A 444 10.57 26.09 3.32
C THR A 444 10.51 24.62 3.70
N ILE A 445 11.58 24.10 4.28
CA ILE A 445 11.63 22.73 4.82
C ILE A 445 12.10 22.79 6.27
N ASN A 446 11.28 22.28 7.19
CA ASN A 446 11.59 22.20 8.62
C ASN A 446 11.56 20.74 9.07
N HIS A 447 12.69 20.19 9.51
CA HIS A 447 12.84 18.80 9.93
C HIS A 447 13.14 18.69 11.44
N GLU A 448 12.21 18.06 12.15
CA GLU A 448 12.26 17.75 13.59
C GLU A 448 12.08 16.24 13.85
N GLY A 449 11.84 15.44 12.80
CA GLY A 449 11.49 14.02 12.91
C GLY A 449 12.66 13.07 12.70
N THR A 450 12.36 11.87 12.23
CA THR A 450 13.37 10.84 11.88
C THR A 450 13.19 10.40 10.43
N ILE A 451 14.24 10.46 9.63
CA ILE A 451 14.30 9.95 8.26
C ILE A 451 15.39 8.89 8.17
N SER A 452 15.10 7.74 7.56
CA SER A 452 16.10 6.71 7.28
C SER A 452 16.00 6.17 5.86
N ALA A 453 17.11 6.19 5.14
CA ALA A 453 17.29 5.55 3.84
C ALA A 453 18.56 4.67 3.88
N PRO A 454 18.52 3.47 4.48
CA PRO A 454 19.70 2.62 4.65
C PRO A 454 20.44 2.38 3.33
N LEU A 455 21.74 2.61 3.32
CA LEU A 455 22.61 2.49 2.13
C LEU A 455 22.21 3.41 0.95
N GLY A 456 21.24 4.29 1.13
CA GLY A 456 20.67 5.13 0.09
C GLY A 456 20.94 6.62 0.32
N GLU A 457 20.03 7.46 -0.15
CA GLU A 457 20.23 8.91 -0.17
C GLU A 457 19.02 9.69 0.37
N VAL A 458 19.28 10.74 1.14
CA VAL A 458 18.26 11.71 1.58
C VAL A 458 18.64 13.10 1.06
N VAL A 459 17.71 13.76 0.40
CA VAL A 459 17.94 15.06 -0.24
C VAL A 459 16.92 16.10 0.23
N PHE A 460 17.41 17.27 0.64
CA PHE A 460 16.60 18.45 0.92
C PHE A 460 16.97 19.54 -0.09
N SER A 461 16.00 19.98 -0.89
CA SER A 461 16.19 21.02 -1.90
C SER A 461 15.24 22.20 -1.67
N ALA A 462 15.80 23.37 -1.41
CA ALA A 462 15.05 24.61 -1.30
C ALA A 462 15.69 25.72 -2.14
N PRO A 463 15.57 25.67 -3.48
CA PRO A 463 16.14 26.68 -4.37
C PRO A 463 15.52 28.06 -4.11
N GLY A 464 16.36 28.98 -3.63
CA GLY A 464 15.93 30.31 -3.18
C GLY A 464 15.20 30.32 -1.83
N GLY A 465 15.14 29.19 -1.13
CA GLY A 465 14.38 28.96 0.09
C GLY A 465 15.24 28.57 1.30
N THR A 466 14.60 28.01 2.33
CA THR A 466 15.25 27.65 3.60
C THR A 466 15.07 26.17 3.94
N VAL A 467 16.15 25.53 4.39
CA VAL A 467 16.13 24.22 5.05
C VAL A 467 16.59 24.37 6.49
N THR A 468 15.80 23.91 7.45
CA THR A 468 16.12 23.90 8.87
C THR A 468 16.03 22.49 9.43
N LEU A 469 17.13 21.97 9.97
CA LEU A 469 17.19 20.75 10.76
C LEU A 469 17.40 21.15 12.22
N VAL A 470 16.43 20.86 13.09
CA VAL A 470 16.43 21.34 14.48
C VAL A 470 16.96 20.28 15.46
N ALA A 471 17.11 20.66 16.73
CA ALA A 471 17.50 19.76 17.80
C ALA A 471 16.53 18.56 17.93
N GLY A 472 17.07 17.34 17.99
CA GLY A 472 16.29 16.10 18.08
C GLY A 472 15.93 15.48 16.73
N SER A 473 16.15 16.20 15.61
CA SER A 473 16.01 15.62 14.28
C SER A 473 17.09 14.57 14.00
N LYS A 474 16.73 13.51 13.29
CA LYS A 474 17.67 12.47 12.82
C LYS A 474 17.49 12.22 11.32
N THR A 475 18.60 12.27 10.59
CA THR A 475 18.66 11.86 9.18
C THR A 475 19.75 10.81 9.05
N SER A 476 19.41 9.60 8.61
CA SER A 476 20.34 8.47 8.57
C SER A 476 20.32 7.73 7.25
N VAL A 477 21.51 7.40 6.74
CA VAL A 477 21.72 6.45 5.63
C VAL A 477 22.50 5.21 6.07
N ALA A 478 22.68 5.05 7.38
CA ALA A 478 23.32 3.88 7.95
C ALA A 478 22.40 2.65 7.85
N ALA A 479 23.01 1.49 7.69
CA ALA A 479 22.35 0.21 7.88
C ALA A 479 22.92 -0.47 9.12
N ASP A 480 22.10 -1.24 9.84
CA ASP A 480 22.49 -1.93 11.07
C ASP A 480 22.43 -3.46 10.94
N ARG A 481 21.96 -3.96 9.78
CA ARG A 481 21.71 -5.39 9.52
C ARG A 481 21.78 -5.72 8.03
N ASN A 482 21.69 -7.00 7.74
CA ASN A 482 21.58 -7.49 6.37
C ASN A 482 20.18 -7.19 5.82
N LEU A 483 20.14 -6.60 4.63
CA LEU A 483 18.93 -6.14 3.94
C LEU A 483 18.84 -6.87 2.60
N LEU A 484 17.63 -7.28 2.20
CA LEU A 484 17.43 -7.93 0.90
C LEU A 484 17.39 -6.88 -0.21
N PHE A 485 18.13 -7.14 -1.30
CA PHE A 485 18.17 -6.29 -2.47
C PHE A 485 18.35 -7.12 -3.75
N GLY A 486 17.25 -7.42 -4.42
CA GLY A 486 17.28 -8.07 -5.73
C GLY A 486 17.77 -9.52 -5.72
N THR A 487 18.02 -10.05 -6.90
CA THR A 487 18.44 -11.43 -7.15
C THR A 487 19.69 -11.45 -7.99
N THR A 488 20.57 -12.43 -7.78
CA THR A 488 21.61 -12.70 -8.77
C THR A 488 21.15 -13.71 -9.81
N GLY A 489 21.69 -13.59 -11.02
CA GLY A 489 21.52 -14.55 -12.11
C GLY A 489 22.86 -15.14 -12.53
N GLU A 490 22.79 -16.20 -13.34
CA GLU A 490 23.97 -16.78 -14.01
C GLU A 490 25.08 -17.19 -13.04
N SER A 491 24.73 -17.73 -11.86
CA SER A 491 25.67 -18.08 -10.79
C SER A 491 26.40 -16.87 -10.20
N GLY A 492 25.69 -15.77 -9.99
CA GLY A 492 26.22 -14.58 -9.35
C GLY A 492 26.90 -13.56 -10.26
N SER A 493 26.78 -13.66 -11.60
CA SER A 493 27.45 -12.74 -12.53
C SER A 493 26.62 -11.51 -12.91
N SER A 494 25.29 -11.57 -12.75
CA SER A 494 24.41 -10.41 -12.92
C SER A 494 23.64 -10.13 -11.63
N TRP A 495 23.42 -8.84 -11.32
CA TRP A 495 22.58 -8.40 -10.22
C TRP A 495 21.31 -7.79 -10.79
N ASN A 496 20.15 -8.30 -10.40
CA ASN A 496 18.87 -7.89 -10.97
C ASN A 496 17.92 -7.41 -9.87
N TYR A 497 17.14 -6.38 -10.15
CA TYR A 497 16.04 -5.94 -9.30
C TYR A 497 14.79 -5.80 -10.18
N LEU A 498 13.72 -6.55 -9.86
CA LEU A 498 12.47 -6.56 -10.63
C LEU A 498 12.66 -6.88 -12.13
N GLY A 499 13.60 -7.76 -12.46
CA GLY A 499 13.91 -8.13 -13.84
C GLY A 499 14.77 -7.11 -14.61
N SER A 500 15.13 -5.99 -13.99
CA SER A 500 16.11 -5.04 -14.54
C SER A 500 17.50 -5.30 -13.96
N GLU A 501 18.52 -5.31 -14.81
CA GLU A 501 19.92 -5.43 -14.38
C GLU A 501 20.38 -4.14 -13.68
N ILE A 502 21.16 -4.32 -12.61
CA ILE A 502 21.75 -3.27 -11.80
C ILE A 502 23.23 -3.20 -12.12
N GLU A 503 23.58 -2.32 -13.04
CA GLU A 503 24.97 -2.09 -13.45
C GLU A 503 25.78 -1.30 -12.41
N ALA A 504 25.08 -0.53 -11.56
CA ALA A 504 25.69 0.41 -10.63
C ALA A 504 24.88 0.56 -9.34
N LEU A 505 25.57 0.53 -8.20
CA LEU A 505 24.94 0.93 -6.94
C LEU A 505 24.64 2.43 -6.90
N PRO A 506 23.50 2.83 -6.32
CA PRO A 506 23.21 4.23 -6.10
C PRO A 506 24.14 4.93 -5.10
N SER A 507 24.06 6.26 -5.10
CA SER A 507 24.70 7.11 -4.09
C SER A 507 24.23 6.75 -2.68
N LYS A 508 25.18 6.74 -1.74
CA LYS A 508 24.93 6.69 -0.30
C LYS A 508 25.26 8.04 0.33
N GLY A 509 24.28 8.82 0.79
CA GLY A 509 24.57 10.15 1.32
C GLY A 509 23.40 11.01 1.78
N ILE A 510 23.73 12.16 2.36
CA ILE A 510 22.78 13.20 2.77
C ILE A 510 23.16 14.48 2.04
N VAL A 511 22.20 15.08 1.34
CA VAL A 511 22.39 16.30 0.55
C VAL A 511 21.41 17.37 1.02
N ILE A 512 21.92 18.56 1.32
CA ILE A 512 21.12 19.74 1.67
C ILE A 512 21.55 20.87 0.73
N ASP A 513 20.66 21.32 -0.15
CA ASP A 513 20.90 22.48 -1.02
C ASP A 513 19.78 23.51 -0.85
N ALA A 514 20.11 24.65 -0.25
CA ALA A 514 19.18 25.75 -0.05
C ALA A 514 19.84 27.12 -0.22
N ALA A 515 19.04 28.18 -0.32
CA ALA A 515 19.58 29.52 -0.15
C ALA A 515 20.05 29.73 1.30
N VAL A 516 19.25 29.30 2.28
CA VAL A 516 19.59 29.33 3.69
C VAL A 516 19.55 27.91 4.25
N SER A 517 20.69 27.38 4.65
CA SER A 517 20.81 26.05 5.27
C SER A 517 21.13 26.21 6.75
N LYS A 518 20.27 25.69 7.62
CA LYS A 518 20.42 25.71 9.08
C LYS A 518 20.38 24.31 9.64
N VAL A 519 21.54 23.77 9.97
CA VAL A 519 21.67 22.47 10.63
C VAL A 519 22.10 22.74 12.06
N GLN A 520 21.13 22.76 12.98
CA GLN A 520 21.30 23.29 14.33
C GLN A 520 21.95 22.28 15.29
N THR A 521 22.40 22.79 16.43
CA THR A 521 22.86 21.98 17.57
C THR A 521 21.82 20.93 17.95
N GLY A 522 22.26 19.68 18.04
CA GLY A 522 21.40 18.56 18.44
C GLY A 522 20.65 17.88 17.29
N ALA A 523 20.80 18.35 16.04
CA ALA A 523 20.45 17.56 14.85
C ALA A 523 21.49 16.45 14.64
N GLU A 524 21.05 15.22 14.35
CA GLU A 524 21.92 14.06 14.08
C GLU A 524 21.92 13.72 12.59
N LEU A 525 23.11 13.68 11.99
CA LEU A 525 23.36 13.20 10.63
C LEU A 525 24.20 11.92 10.71
N ASP A 526 23.59 10.78 10.40
CA ASP A 526 24.23 9.47 10.52
C ASP A 526 24.52 8.86 9.13
N LEU A 527 25.79 8.90 8.76
CA LEU A 527 26.34 8.40 7.50
C LEU A 527 27.15 7.12 7.70
N SER A 528 26.96 6.43 8.84
CA SER A 528 27.77 5.27 9.20
C SER A 528 27.67 4.14 8.17
N ALA A 529 28.76 3.41 8.04
CA ALA A 529 28.77 2.05 7.54
C ALA A 529 28.03 1.11 8.48
N GLY A 530 27.68 -0.05 7.96
CA GLY A 530 27.05 -1.12 8.71
C GLY A 530 26.03 -1.87 7.87
N GLY A 531 25.61 -3.02 8.39
CA GLY A 531 24.78 -3.96 7.65
C GLY A 531 25.43 -4.42 6.34
N GLU A 532 24.61 -4.97 5.46
CA GLU A 532 24.99 -5.37 4.10
C GLU A 532 23.73 -5.49 3.24
N ALA A 533 23.83 -5.30 1.93
CA ALA A 533 22.74 -5.65 1.02
C ALA A 533 23.01 -7.01 0.38
N LEU A 534 21.99 -7.87 0.36
CA LEU A 534 22.07 -9.25 -0.08
C LEU A 534 21.13 -9.49 -1.26
N ALA A 535 21.68 -10.02 -2.34
CA ALA A 535 20.88 -10.66 -3.39
C ALA A 535 20.81 -12.16 -3.16
N TRP A 536 19.70 -12.78 -3.54
CA TRP A 536 19.54 -14.23 -3.49
C TRP A 536 19.43 -14.82 -4.90
N GLU A 537 19.89 -16.06 -5.04
CA GLU A 537 19.72 -16.83 -6.27
C GLU A 537 19.27 -18.24 -5.94
N PHE A 538 18.09 -18.60 -6.44
CA PHE A 538 17.61 -19.98 -6.38
C PHE A 538 18.30 -20.81 -7.47
N THR A 539 18.86 -21.95 -7.09
CA THR A 539 19.41 -22.91 -8.05
C THR A 539 18.67 -24.25 -7.93
N ALA A 540 18.04 -24.68 -9.01
CA ALA A 540 17.43 -26.01 -9.07
C ALA A 540 18.51 -27.11 -8.93
N GLY A 541 18.29 -28.08 -8.05
CA GLY A 541 19.27 -29.13 -7.79
C GLY A 541 18.70 -30.33 -7.02
N PRO A 542 19.56 -31.24 -6.53
CA PRO A 542 19.14 -32.43 -5.80
C PRO A 542 18.33 -32.14 -4.52
N GLY A 543 18.54 -30.96 -3.91
CA GLY A 543 17.82 -30.51 -2.72
C GLY A 543 16.44 -29.91 -3.01
N GLY A 544 16.05 -29.72 -4.27
CA GLY A 544 14.76 -29.14 -4.65
C GLY A 544 14.77 -28.60 -6.08
N LYS A 545 13.70 -28.87 -6.83
CA LYS A 545 13.53 -28.36 -8.22
C LYS A 545 12.72 -27.06 -8.30
N ASN A 546 12.05 -26.69 -7.23
CA ASN A 546 11.16 -25.54 -7.16
C ASN A 546 11.68 -24.56 -6.10
N ASP A 547 11.52 -23.27 -6.38
CA ASP A 547 11.73 -22.20 -5.42
C ASP A 547 10.61 -22.24 -4.37
N VAL A 548 10.95 -22.57 -3.13
CA VAL A 548 10.01 -22.62 -1.99
C VAL A 548 9.74 -21.25 -1.37
N LEU A 549 10.54 -20.25 -1.72
CA LEU A 549 10.38 -18.85 -1.32
C LEU A 549 9.63 -18.02 -2.37
N LYS A 550 9.30 -18.62 -3.51
CA LYS A 550 8.39 -18.03 -4.50
C LYS A 550 7.04 -17.75 -3.84
N GLY A 551 6.59 -16.50 -3.94
CA GLY A 551 5.38 -16.01 -3.28
C GLY A 551 4.13 -16.86 -3.58
N SER A 552 3.33 -17.08 -2.55
CA SER A 552 2.04 -17.79 -2.59
C SER A 552 1.08 -17.13 -1.58
N PRO A 553 -0.24 -17.14 -1.80
CA PRO A 553 -1.23 -16.64 -0.83
C PRO A 553 -1.19 -17.34 0.54
N THR A 554 -0.49 -18.47 0.66
CA THR A 554 -0.43 -19.28 1.90
C THR A 554 0.95 -19.30 2.55
N THR A 555 1.93 -18.59 1.99
CA THR A 555 3.33 -18.70 2.39
C THR A 555 3.95 -17.32 2.63
N PHE A 556 4.43 -17.10 3.84
CA PHE A 556 4.95 -15.82 4.32
C PHE A 556 6.22 -16.04 5.13
N ALA A 557 6.88 -14.96 5.54
CA ALA A 557 7.97 -15.01 6.49
C ALA A 557 7.62 -14.22 7.76
N ILE A 558 8.21 -14.64 8.88
CA ILE A 558 8.28 -13.84 10.10
C ILE A 558 9.74 -13.66 10.48
N VAL A 559 10.09 -12.46 10.94
CA VAL A 559 11.42 -12.14 11.46
C VAL A 559 11.27 -11.82 12.94
N PRO A 560 11.54 -12.79 13.85
CA PRO A 560 11.46 -12.56 15.28
C PRO A 560 12.32 -11.38 15.72
N GLY A 561 11.75 -10.51 16.56
CA GLY A 561 12.43 -9.29 17.03
C GLY A 561 12.31 -8.09 16.08
N TRP A 562 11.72 -8.26 14.89
CA TRP A 562 11.29 -7.14 14.05
C TRP A 562 9.82 -6.83 14.32
N SER A 563 9.52 -5.56 14.61
CA SER A 563 8.20 -5.07 15.03
C SER A 563 7.63 -4.00 14.10
N GLY A 564 8.17 -3.88 12.89
CA GLY A 564 7.62 -2.98 11.87
C GLY A 564 6.25 -3.44 11.37
N VAL A 565 5.48 -2.49 10.84
CA VAL A 565 4.10 -2.70 10.36
C VAL A 565 4.03 -3.00 8.86
N SER A 566 5.06 -2.66 8.08
CA SER A 566 5.21 -3.07 6.68
C SER A 566 6.69 -3.05 6.26
N ALA A 567 7.12 -4.00 5.42
CA ALA A 567 8.36 -3.88 4.66
C ALA A 567 8.00 -3.31 3.29
N THR A 568 8.84 -2.48 2.68
CA THR A 568 8.52 -1.88 1.37
C THR A 568 9.50 -2.29 0.29
N ASP A 569 9.06 -3.19 -0.57
CA ASP A 569 9.71 -3.46 -1.84
C ASP A 569 8.65 -3.56 -2.96
N ALA A 570 9.08 -3.37 -4.21
CA ALA A 570 8.13 -3.30 -5.32
C ALA A 570 7.51 -4.64 -5.68
N GLU A 571 8.22 -5.75 -5.44
CA GLU A 571 7.69 -7.09 -5.67
C GLU A 571 6.51 -7.35 -4.72
N LEU A 572 6.60 -6.82 -3.50
CA LEU A 572 5.49 -6.76 -2.57
C LEU A 572 4.37 -5.84 -3.08
N LEU A 573 4.70 -4.66 -3.62
CA LEU A 573 3.70 -3.76 -4.19
C LEU A 573 2.91 -4.43 -5.33
N ALA A 574 3.57 -5.22 -6.17
CA ALA A 574 2.95 -6.02 -7.22
C ALA A 574 2.00 -7.11 -6.68
N ALA A 575 2.27 -7.66 -5.49
CA ALA A 575 1.36 -8.59 -4.82
C ALA A 575 0.09 -7.93 -4.25
N TYR A 576 0.11 -6.60 -4.04
CA TYR A 576 -1.09 -5.81 -3.70
C TYR A 576 -1.85 -5.32 -4.94
N ALA A 577 -1.25 -5.38 -6.13
CA ALA A 577 -1.95 -5.00 -7.36
C ALA A 577 -3.19 -5.89 -7.49
N THR A 578 -4.36 -5.25 -7.59
CA THR A 578 -5.62 -5.94 -7.85
C THR A 578 -5.46 -6.69 -9.16
N SER A 579 -5.67 -8.00 -9.17
CA SER A 579 -5.76 -8.71 -10.44
C SER A 579 -6.92 -8.13 -11.26
N ASP A 580 -6.80 -8.19 -12.59
CA ASP A 580 -7.79 -7.63 -13.52
C ASP A 580 -9.21 -8.21 -13.29
N ASP A 581 -9.29 -9.39 -12.68
CA ASP A 581 -10.53 -10.05 -12.28
C ASP A 581 -11.19 -9.49 -11.00
N GLY A 582 -10.60 -8.46 -10.39
CA GLY A 582 -11.09 -7.81 -9.18
C GLY A 582 -11.00 -8.68 -7.93
N SER A 583 -10.26 -9.79 -7.95
CA SER A 583 -10.01 -10.61 -6.76
C SER A 583 -8.90 -9.99 -5.89
N LEU A 584 -9.18 -9.92 -4.59
CA LEU A 584 -8.24 -9.43 -3.60
C LEU A 584 -7.80 -10.61 -2.73
N PRO A 585 -6.49 -10.83 -2.50
CA PRO A 585 -6.06 -11.86 -1.56
C PRO A 585 -6.62 -11.53 -0.17
N LEU A 586 -7.27 -12.51 0.46
CA LEU A 586 -7.90 -12.38 1.78
C LEU A 586 -6.87 -12.08 2.88
N LEU A 587 -5.62 -12.50 2.67
CA LEU A 587 -4.50 -12.28 3.57
C LEU A 587 -3.40 -11.53 2.82
N LYS A 588 -2.92 -10.43 3.41
CA LYS A 588 -1.99 -9.50 2.77
C LYS A 588 -0.74 -9.36 3.63
N VAL A 589 0.40 -9.07 3.02
CA VAL A 589 1.58 -8.63 3.81
C VAL A 589 1.21 -7.37 4.58
N GLY A 590 1.77 -7.19 5.77
CA GLY A 590 1.31 -6.17 6.72
C GLY A 590 0.16 -6.62 7.63
N ASP A 591 -0.56 -7.71 7.29
CA ASP A 591 -1.41 -8.40 8.27
C ASP A 591 -0.55 -9.10 9.33
N ALA A 592 -1.17 -9.47 10.44
CA ALA A 592 -0.51 -10.14 11.54
C ALA A 592 -0.91 -11.61 11.65
N VAL A 593 0.02 -12.43 12.12
CA VAL A 593 -0.23 -13.79 12.57
C VAL A 593 0.02 -13.87 14.08
N SER A 594 -0.98 -14.34 14.82
CA SER A 594 -0.80 -14.71 16.21
C SER A 594 -0.43 -16.19 16.30
N LEU A 595 0.71 -16.47 16.91
CA LEU A 595 1.18 -17.81 17.21
C LEU A 595 0.87 -18.14 18.67
N GLY A 596 0.24 -19.29 18.90
CA GLY A 596 0.04 -19.82 20.25
C GLY A 596 1.37 -20.11 20.94
N ALA A 597 1.34 -20.23 22.27
CA ALA A 597 2.51 -20.66 23.04
C ALA A 597 3.04 -21.98 22.47
N ASN A 598 4.33 -22.02 22.17
CA ASN A 598 4.97 -23.14 21.48
C ASN A 598 6.37 -23.38 22.04
N THR A 599 6.89 -24.57 21.80
CA THR A 599 8.21 -25.01 22.27
C THR A 599 9.37 -24.25 21.64
N LEU A 600 9.13 -23.47 20.57
CA LEU A 600 10.13 -22.60 19.95
C LEU A 600 10.28 -21.25 20.67
N GLY A 601 9.41 -20.93 21.63
CA GLY A 601 9.39 -19.61 22.29
C GLY A 601 8.87 -18.48 21.38
N LEU A 602 8.25 -18.82 20.25
CA LEU A 602 7.71 -17.88 19.26
C LEU A 602 6.24 -17.56 19.53
N GLY A 603 5.80 -17.56 20.79
CA GLY A 603 4.43 -17.18 21.12
C GLY A 603 4.26 -15.65 21.02
N GLY A 604 3.26 -15.18 20.30
CA GLY A 604 3.03 -13.74 20.10
C GLY A 604 2.45 -13.38 18.75
N SER A 605 2.40 -12.08 18.46
CA SER A 605 1.92 -11.54 17.18
C SER A 605 3.09 -11.10 16.32
N TYR A 606 3.09 -11.49 15.04
CA TYR A 606 4.13 -11.16 14.07
C TYR A 606 3.50 -10.59 12.81
N VAL A 607 4.13 -9.58 12.22
CA VAL A 607 3.72 -9.09 10.89
C VAL A 607 4.21 -10.07 9.83
N LEU A 608 3.33 -10.37 8.88
CA LEU A 608 3.64 -11.24 7.75
C LEU A 608 4.48 -10.46 6.73
N LEU A 609 5.66 -10.98 6.43
CA LEU A 609 6.56 -10.51 5.39
C LEU A 609 6.52 -11.43 4.16
N PRO A 610 6.97 -10.99 2.99
CA PRO A 610 7.17 -11.87 1.83
C PRO A 610 8.02 -13.10 2.18
N ALA A 611 7.68 -14.27 1.63
CA ALA A 611 8.34 -15.54 1.93
C ALA A 611 9.88 -15.48 1.82
N ARG A 612 10.43 -14.72 0.86
CA ARG A 612 11.88 -14.51 0.68
C ARG A 612 12.63 -14.04 1.94
N TYR A 613 11.99 -13.32 2.86
CA TYR A 613 12.63 -12.90 4.11
C TYR A 613 13.02 -14.09 5.02
N ALA A 614 12.46 -15.28 4.79
CA ALA A 614 12.85 -16.51 5.49
C ALA A 614 14.29 -16.96 5.17
N VAL A 615 14.95 -16.38 4.16
CA VAL A 615 16.37 -16.63 3.88
C VAL A 615 17.30 -15.96 4.91
N LEU A 616 16.79 -14.96 5.64
CA LEU A 616 17.58 -14.23 6.64
C LEU A 616 17.83 -15.10 7.89
N PRO A 617 19.01 -14.99 8.52
CA PRO A 617 19.29 -15.70 9.77
C PRO A 617 18.25 -15.39 10.85
N GLY A 618 17.71 -16.44 11.49
CA GLY A 618 16.71 -16.31 12.57
C GLY A 618 15.27 -16.10 12.09
N ALA A 619 15.04 -15.90 10.80
CA ALA A 619 13.70 -15.82 10.21
C ALA A 619 13.07 -17.22 10.05
N TYR A 620 11.75 -17.24 9.94
CA TYR A 620 10.97 -18.46 9.71
C TYR A 620 10.04 -18.27 8.51
N LEU A 621 9.95 -19.30 7.67
CA LEU A 621 8.90 -19.45 6.68
C LEU A 621 7.63 -19.96 7.39
N VAL A 622 6.53 -19.23 7.23
CA VAL A 622 5.20 -19.57 7.74
C VAL A 622 4.35 -20.08 6.58
N THR A 623 3.86 -21.31 6.68
CA THR A 623 2.99 -21.90 5.65
C THR A 623 1.66 -22.35 6.27
N VAL A 624 0.55 -21.94 5.69
CA VAL A 624 -0.79 -22.42 6.09
C VAL A 624 -0.99 -23.85 5.59
N LYS A 625 -1.30 -24.79 6.49
CA LYS A 625 -1.59 -26.19 6.11
C LYS A 625 -3.09 -26.40 5.97
N GLY A 626 -3.56 -26.47 4.72
CA GLY A 626 -4.97 -26.76 4.40
C GLY A 626 -5.37 -28.19 4.78
N GLY A 627 -6.65 -28.39 5.13
CA GLY A 627 -7.23 -29.71 5.42
C GLY A 627 -6.99 -30.24 6.84
N ASN A 628 -6.27 -29.49 7.68
CA ASN A 628 -6.08 -29.81 9.09
C ASN A 628 -6.68 -28.69 9.96
N ASP A 629 -8.00 -28.66 10.09
CA ASP A 629 -8.73 -28.00 11.19
C ASP A 629 -8.50 -28.70 12.55
N ASN A 630 -7.41 -29.46 12.64
CA ASN A 630 -6.93 -29.99 13.89
C ASN A 630 -6.35 -28.82 14.65
N VAL A 631 -7.12 -28.29 15.60
CA VAL A 631 -6.58 -27.54 16.73
C VAL A 631 -5.39 -28.34 17.23
N LEU A 632 -4.19 -27.76 17.27
CA LEU A 632 -3.01 -28.47 17.79
C LEU A 632 -2.94 -28.26 19.30
N ALA A 633 -2.94 -29.36 20.06
CA ALA A 633 -2.85 -29.31 21.53
C ALA A 633 -1.50 -28.76 22.02
N ALA A 634 -0.44 -29.09 21.28
CA ALA A 634 0.92 -28.59 21.46
C ALA A 634 1.60 -28.51 20.09
N SER A 635 2.71 -27.76 20.00
CA SER A 635 3.52 -27.71 18.79
C SER A 635 4.13 -29.09 18.47
N GLU A 636 4.06 -29.50 17.20
CA GLU A 636 4.50 -30.82 16.75
C GLU A 636 5.68 -30.72 15.78
N ARG A 637 6.80 -31.39 16.09
CA ARG A 637 7.98 -31.40 15.24
C ARG A 637 7.81 -32.37 14.08
N GLN A 638 8.05 -31.89 12.87
CA GLN A 638 7.98 -32.67 11.64
C GLN A 638 9.30 -33.41 11.34
N PRO A 639 9.27 -34.47 10.50
CA PRO A 639 10.47 -35.23 10.15
C PRO A 639 11.60 -34.40 9.52
N ASP A 640 11.25 -33.33 8.80
CA ASP A 640 12.21 -32.42 8.16
C ASP A 640 12.74 -31.32 9.11
N GLY A 641 12.29 -31.31 10.37
CA GLY A 641 12.70 -30.35 11.39
C GLY A 641 11.84 -29.10 11.50
N SER A 642 10.85 -28.90 10.61
CA SER A 642 9.83 -27.86 10.78
C SER A 642 8.90 -28.16 11.95
N TRP A 643 8.09 -27.18 12.35
CA TRP A 643 7.12 -27.32 13.44
C TRP A 643 5.72 -26.97 12.96
N LEU A 644 4.73 -27.75 13.36
CA LEU A 644 3.33 -27.36 13.27
C LEU A 644 2.91 -26.66 14.57
N VAL A 645 2.26 -25.52 14.45
CA VAL A 645 1.76 -24.71 15.57
C VAL A 645 0.34 -24.25 15.31
N ALA A 646 -0.43 -24.05 16.38
CA ALA A 646 -1.71 -23.38 16.29
C ALA A 646 -1.51 -21.86 16.14
N GLY A 647 -2.27 -21.23 15.26
CA GLY A 647 -2.28 -19.79 15.10
C GLY A 647 -3.59 -19.26 14.55
N ALA A 648 -3.64 -17.95 14.37
CA ALA A 648 -4.74 -17.25 13.73
C ALA A 648 -4.19 -16.04 12.96
N PHE A 649 -4.83 -15.72 11.84
CA PHE A 649 -4.58 -14.46 11.15
C PHE A 649 -5.45 -13.37 11.73
N ASN A 650 -4.83 -12.24 11.99
CA ASN A 650 -5.50 -11.07 12.49
C ASN A 650 -5.17 -9.89 11.60
N ALA A 651 -6.19 -9.12 11.27
CA ALA A 651 -5.99 -7.83 10.66
C ALA A 651 -5.77 -6.77 11.76
N LEU A 652 -4.96 -5.78 11.44
CA LEU A 652 -4.73 -4.64 12.32
C LEU A 652 -5.87 -3.64 12.17
N ASN A 653 -6.34 -3.13 13.31
CA ASN A 653 -7.35 -2.07 13.34
C ASN A 653 -6.70 -0.70 13.54
N ALA A 654 -7.40 0.35 13.12
CA ALA A 654 -6.96 1.74 13.20
C ALA A 654 -6.68 2.21 14.64
N ASP A 655 -7.37 1.61 15.63
CA ASP A 655 -7.19 1.89 17.05
C ASP A 655 -5.99 1.15 17.69
N GLY A 656 -5.24 0.35 16.91
CA GLY A 656 -4.13 -0.45 17.42
C GLY A 656 -4.49 -1.89 17.79
N SER A 657 -5.78 -2.21 17.90
CA SER A 657 -6.25 -3.56 18.19
C SER A 657 -6.12 -4.48 16.98
N THR A 658 -6.51 -5.75 17.15
CA THR A 658 -6.50 -6.75 16.09
C THR A 658 -7.84 -7.47 16.05
N THR A 659 -8.36 -7.72 14.84
CA THR A 659 -9.56 -8.53 14.64
C THR A 659 -9.20 -9.78 13.85
N ALA A 660 -9.65 -10.95 14.32
CA ALA A 660 -9.39 -12.21 13.64
C ALA A 660 -10.19 -12.29 12.32
N TYR A 661 -9.57 -12.86 11.29
CA TYR A 661 -10.27 -13.18 10.04
C TYR A 661 -11.32 -14.29 10.25
N SER A 662 -11.02 -15.23 11.14
CA SER A 662 -11.93 -16.29 11.54
C SER A 662 -11.66 -16.66 13.00
N GLN A 663 -12.71 -17.04 13.71
CA GLN A 663 -12.59 -17.60 15.06
C GLN A 663 -12.20 -19.09 15.06
N SER A 664 -12.03 -19.70 13.88
CA SER A 664 -11.46 -21.03 13.71
C SER A 664 -9.93 -20.99 13.79
N HIS A 665 -9.32 -21.96 14.48
CA HIS A 665 -7.87 -22.07 14.58
C HIS A 665 -7.25 -22.57 13.28
N LEU A 666 -6.09 -22.02 12.92
CA LEU A 666 -5.28 -22.49 11.79
C LEU A 666 -4.12 -23.34 12.28
N THR A 667 -3.77 -24.35 11.47
CA THR A 667 -2.49 -25.04 11.60
C THR A 667 -1.46 -24.36 10.70
N LEU A 668 -0.40 -23.84 11.32
CA LEU A 668 0.71 -23.18 10.64
C LEU A 668 1.96 -24.04 10.75
N GLU A 669 2.66 -24.21 9.63
CA GLU A 669 4.01 -24.75 9.62
C GLU A 669 5.02 -23.62 9.74
N LEU A 670 5.95 -23.75 10.68
CA LEU A 670 7.12 -22.89 10.86
C LEU A 670 8.38 -23.65 10.45
N ALA A 671 9.03 -23.21 9.38
CA ALA A 671 10.31 -23.74 8.92
C ALA A 671 11.41 -22.70 9.13
N SER A 672 12.46 -23.04 9.88
CA SER A 672 13.63 -22.17 10.07
C SER A 672 14.41 -22.02 8.76
N SER A 673 15.29 -21.01 8.68
CA SER A 673 16.19 -20.82 7.55
C SER A 673 17.02 -22.07 7.21
N GLU A 674 17.37 -22.91 8.20
CA GLU A 674 18.04 -24.20 7.99
C GLU A 674 17.16 -25.23 7.29
N VAL A 675 15.88 -25.34 7.70
CA VAL A 675 14.91 -26.23 7.04
C VAL A 675 14.66 -25.75 5.62
N VAL A 676 14.52 -24.44 5.41
CA VAL A 676 14.37 -23.84 4.07
C VAL A 676 15.57 -24.16 3.19
N ALA A 677 16.79 -24.04 3.70
CA ALA A 677 18.02 -24.36 2.98
C ALA A 677 18.14 -25.86 2.61
N ASN A 678 17.49 -26.75 3.36
CA ASN A 678 17.41 -28.18 3.03
C ASN A 678 16.35 -28.50 1.95
N ARG A 679 15.33 -27.63 1.78
CA ARG A 679 14.25 -27.79 0.78
C ARG A 679 14.58 -27.19 -0.58
N ALA A 680 15.53 -26.26 -0.63
CA ALA A 680 15.99 -25.60 -1.85
C ALA A 680 17.33 -24.91 -1.61
N LYS A 681 18.17 -24.86 -2.65
CA LYS A 681 19.47 -24.17 -2.59
C LYS A 681 19.30 -22.70 -2.93
N TYR A 682 19.67 -21.83 -1.99
CA TYR A 682 19.78 -20.39 -2.19
C TYR A 682 21.22 -19.94 -1.99
N THR A 683 21.79 -19.27 -2.98
CA THR A 683 23.07 -18.57 -2.86
C THR A 683 22.79 -17.13 -2.45
N LEU A 684 23.51 -16.61 -1.46
CA LEU A 684 23.45 -15.22 -1.06
C LEU A 684 24.72 -14.50 -1.49
N THR A 685 24.57 -13.42 -2.25
CA THR A 685 25.67 -12.59 -2.76
C THR A 685 25.59 -11.22 -2.09
N THR A 686 26.71 -10.71 -1.56
CA THR A 686 26.73 -9.38 -0.93
C THR A 686 26.98 -8.29 -1.97
N ALA A 687 26.33 -7.14 -1.81
CA ALA A 687 26.52 -5.99 -2.70
C ALA A 687 27.96 -5.46 -2.61
N SER A 688 28.55 -5.44 -1.41
CA SER A 688 29.96 -5.04 -1.25
C SER A 688 30.94 -5.91 -2.02
N SER A 689 30.67 -7.22 -2.15
CA SER A 689 31.55 -8.13 -2.89
C SER A 689 31.31 -8.06 -4.41
N PHE A 690 30.05 -7.93 -4.84
CA PHE A 690 29.67 -7.86 -6.25
C PHE A 690 30.10 -6.54 -6.90
N PHE A 691 29.84 -5.40 -6.24
CA PHE A 691 30.16 -4.06 -6.75
C PHE A 691 31.53 -3.53 -6.29
N TYR A 692 32.40 -4.44 -5.83
CA TYR A 692 33.67 -4.08 -5.19
C TYR A 692 34.57 -3.17 -6.06
N ASP A 693 34.65 -3.46 -7.35
CA ASP A 693 35.49 -2.74 -8.32
C ASP A 693 34.82 -1.51 -8.93
N GLN A 694 33.57 -1.22 -8.54
CA GLN A 694 32.84 -0.10 -9.11
C GLN A 694 33.44 1.24 -8.63
N ALA A 695 33.96 2.03 -9.57
CA ALA A 695 34.56 3.32 -9.26
C ALA A 695 33.53 4.33 -8.74
N GLY A 696 33.90 5.08 -7.70
CA GLY A 696 33.09 6.19 -7.16
C GLY A 696 31.92 5.77 -6.25
N VAL A 697 31.72 4.47 -6.02
CA VAL A 697 30.63 3.97 -5.15
C VAL A 697 31.05 3.90 -3.69
N ARG A 698 30.07 4.17 -2.82
CA ARG A 698 30.14 3.91 -1.38
C ARG A 698 29.45 2.57 -1.08
N LEU A 699 30.24 1.54 -0.74
CA LEU A 699 29.72 0.23 -0.35
C LEU A 699 29.16 0.26 1.08
N ALA A 700 28.50 -0.82 1.51
CA ALA A 700 27.88 -0.89 2.84
C ALA A 700 28.89 -0.64 3.98
N GLY A 701 30.13 -1.10 3.79
CA GLY A 701 31.25 -0.89 4.70
C GLY A 701 31.85 0.52 4.71
N ASP A 702 31.59 1.35 3.69
CA ASP A 702 32.07 2.72 3.60
C ASP A 702 31.13 3.70 4.33
N ALA A 703 31.67 4.79 4.86
CA ALA A 703 30.86 5.92 5.30
C ALA A 703 30.26 6.66 4.08
N GLY A 704 29.08 7.26 4.25
CA GLY A 704 28.37 7.98 3.20
C GLY A 704 29.01 9.32 2.80
N HIS A 705 28.34 10.03 1.90
CA HIS A 705 28.68 11.39 1.49
C HIS A 705 27.74 12.41 2.15
N LEU A 706 28.27 13.50 2.70
CA LEU A 706 27.51 14.62 3.24
C LEU A 706 27.83 15.89 2.44
N SER A 707 26.82 16.47 1.79
CA SER A 707 26.93 17.79 1.13
C SER A 707 25.92 18.76 1.73
N VAL A 708 26.39 19.92 2.19
CA VAL A 708 25.54 20.98 2.74
C VAL A 708 25.92 22.31 2.08
N VAL A 709 24.99 22.83 1.29
CA VAL A 709 25.13 24.06 0.53
C VAL A 709 24.15 25.09 1.09
N GLY A 710 24.68 26.23 1.52
CA GLY A 710 23.92 27.42 1.89
C GLY A 710 24.28 28.58 0.96
N ARG A 711 23.57 28.72 -0.15
CA ARG A 711 23.94 29.65 -1.25
C ARG A 711 23.93 31.13 -0.83
N SER A 712 23.22 31.47 0.23
CA SER A 712 23.23 32.79 0.88
C SER A 712 23.87 32.72 2.27
N SER A 713 23.49 31.72 3.09
CA SER A 713 24.07 31.50 4.42
C SER A 713 24.01 30.03 4.82
N LEU A 714 25.00 29.60 5.61
CA LEU A 714 25.10 28.27 6.20
C LEU A 714 25.33 28.39 7.72
N GLU A 715 24.46 27.77 8.50
CA GLU A 715 24.67 27.45 9.90
C GLU A 715 24.84 25.94 10.00
N PHE A 716 26.00 25.47 10.45
CA PHE A 716 26.32 24.04 10.51
C PHE A 716 26.91 23.67 11.88
N ASP A 717 26.03 23.22 12.77
CA ASP A 717 26.36 22.72 14.11
C ASP A 717 25.73 21.33 14.47
N PRO A 718 25.66 20.33 13.56
CA PRO A 718 25.10 19.02 13.88
C PRO A 718 26.02 18.14 14.73
N SER A 719 25.47 17.00 15.17
CA SER A 719 26.23 15.78 15.48
C SER A 719 26.34 14.91 14.22
N VAL A 720 27.55 14.76 13.67
CA VAL A 720 27.81 13.89 12.51
C VAL A 720 28.39 12.57 12.97
N VAL A 721 27.78 11.46 12.55
CA VAL A 721 28.27 10.10 12.82
C VAL A 721 28.64 9.44 11.49
N ALA A 722 29.88 8.96 11.36
CA ALA A 722 30.34 8.30 10.13
C ALA A 722 31.32 7.16 10.45
N LYS A 723 30.80 6.12 11.10
CA LYS A 723 31.60 4.92 11.40
C LYS A 723 31.90 4.15 10.11
N THR A 724 32.99 3.41 10.08
CA THR A 724 33.37 2.52 8.96
C THR A 724 33.58 1.10 9.48
N VAL A 725 33.47 0.09 8.60
CA VAL A 725 34.03 -1.23 8.91
C VAL A 725 35.56 -1.19 8.77
N ALA A 726 36.28 -2.16 9.32
CA ALA A 726 37.74 -2.18 9.22
C ALA A 726 38.20 -2.52 7.80
N GLU A 727 37.53 -3.45 7.14
CA GLU A 727 37.93 -4.01 5.86
C GLU A 727 36.70 -4.43 5.05
N ILE A 728 36.76 -4.25 3.73
CA ILE A 728 35.76 -4.70 2.76
C ILE A 728 36.43 -5.73 1.86
N SER A 729 35.73 -6.83 1.59
CA SER A 729 36.25 -7.98 0.83
C SER A 729 35.51 -8.16 -0.49
N ALA A 730 36.25 -8.44 -1.56
CA ALA A 730 35.75 -8.87 -2.86
C ALA A 730 35.49 -10.39 -2.89
N VAL A 731 34.76 -10.86 -3.91
CA VAL A 731 34.52 -12.30 -4.14
C VAL A 731 35.82 -13.08 -4.40
N ASP A 732 36.82 -12.44 -5.02
CA ASP A 732 38.11 -13.04 -5.35
C ASP A 732 39.16 -13.00 -4.22
N GLY A 733 38.76 -12.55 -3.02
CA GLY A 733 39.64 -12.47 -1.85
C GLY A 733 40.52 -11.22 -1.80
N ARG A 734 40.31 -10.22 -2.68
CA ARG A 734 40.90 -8.90 -2.49
C ARG A 734 40.23 -8.17 -1.33
N HIS A 735 41.02 -7.33 -0.66
CA HIS A 735 40.56 -6.55 0.48
C HIS A 735 40.97 -5.08 0.33
N ARG A 736 40.11 -4.17 0.78
CA ARG A 736 40.43 -2.74 0.91
C ARG A 736 39.94 -2.19 2.24
N ALA A 737 40.64 -1.17 2.73
CA ALA A 737 40.13 -0.38 3.83
C ALA A 737 38.82 0.31 3.40
N ALA A 738 37.88 0.39 4.34
CA ALA A 738 36.68 1.20 4.14
C ALA A 738 37.05 2.68 4.05
N GLN A 739 36.33 3.39 3.21
CA GLN A 739 36.50 4.82 3.03
C GLN A 739 35.70 5.58 4.09
N GLY A 740 36.32 6.62 4.64
CA GLY A 740 35.69 7.57 5.55
C GLY A 740 34.68 8.50 4.88
N LEU A 741 34.06 9.38 5.67
CA LEU A 741 33.10 10.40 5.22
C LEU A 741 33.71 11.24 4.09
N ALA A 742 32.96 11.43 3.00
CA ALA A 742 33.20 12.55 2.09
C ALA A 742 32.33 13.73 2.53
N LEU A 743 32.96 14.87 2.81
CA LEU A 743 32.30 16.07 3.30
C LEU A 743 32.47 17.22 2.31
N ASP A 744 31.36 17.82 1.93
CA ASP A 744 31.27 19.01 1.09
C ASP A 744 30.44 20.09 1.81
N LEU A 745 31.06 21.24 2.08
CA LEU A 745 30.40 22.38 2.70
C LEU A 745 30.64 23.61 1.82
N ALA A 746 29.55 24.26 1.41
CA ALA A 746 29.62 25.43 0.53
C ALA A 746 28.74 26.58 1.03
N ALA A 747 29.32 27.78 1.09
CA ALA A 747 28.62 29.03 1.37
C ALA A 747 29.42 30.22 0.82
N PRO A 748 28.80 31.39 0.55
CA PRO A 748 29.51 32.55 0.02
C PRO A 748 30.73 32.98 0.82
N LYS A 749 30.68 32.80 2.15
CA LYS A 749 31.76 33.08 3.09
C LYS A 749 31.74 32.05 4.21
N LEU A 750 32.77 31.23 4.33
CA LEU A 750 32.92 30.24 5.40
C LEU A 750 33.95 30.71 6.44
N TYR A 751 33.61 30.57 7.72
CA TYR A 751 34.48 30.82 8.85
C TYR A 751 34.54 29.57 9.73
N VAL A 752 35.69 28.90 9.73
CA VAL A 752 35.91 27.71 10.55
C VAL A 752 36.53 28.16 11.87
N SER A 753 35.78 28.08 12.98
CA SER A 753 36.26 28.54 14.27
C SER A 753 35.54 27.87 15.43
N ASN A 754 36.29 27.61 16.51
CA ASN A 754 35.79 27.15 17.80
C ASN A 754 35.75 28.27 18.86
N LEU A 755 35.94 29.54 18.46
CA LEU A 755 36.20 30.68 19.36
C LEU A 755 35.06 31.70 19.48
N GLY A 756 33.85 31.42 18.98
CA GLY A 756 32.64 32.24 19.19
C GLY A 756 32.64 33.65 18.58
N ASN A 757 33.75 34.10 17.98
CA ASN A 757 33.89 35.41 17.33
C ASN A 757 33.73 35.27 15.81
N THR A 758 32.50 35.04 15.36
CA THR A 758 32.16 34.98 13.95
C THR A 758 32.14 36.38 13.34
N PRO A 759 32.91 36.67 12.29
CA PRO A 759 32.82 37.94 11.58
C PRO A 759 31.44 38.09 10.91
N ASP A 760 30.87 39.30 10.92
CA ASP A 760 29.57 39.56 10.31
C ASP A 760 29.52 39.11 8.84
N GLY A 761 28.44 38.39 8.50
CA GLY A 761 28.21 37.86 7.15
C GLY A 761 29.01 36.61 6.80
N TYR A 762 29.68 35.95 7.77
CA TYR A 762 30.27 34.62 7.59
C TYR A 762 29.36 33.52 8.14
N SER A 763 29.31 32.42 7.41
CA SER A 763 28.78 31.13 7.85
C SER A 763 29.77 30.44 8.77
N VAL A 764 29.32 29.88 9.89
CA VAL A 764 30.20 29.23 10.88
C VAL A 764 30.20 27.72 10.69
N VAL A 765 31.40 27.13 10.75
CA VAL A 765 31.57 25.69 10.92
C VAL A 765 32.42 25.45 12.17
N ASP A 766 31.88 24.74 13.15
CA ASP A 766 32.64 24.35 14.34
C ASP A 766 33.50 23.10 14.05
N PRO A 767 34.83 23.21 13.99
CA PRO A 767 35.71 22.07 13.71
C PRO A 767 35.66 20.99 14.79
N SER A 768 35.18 21.30 16.00
CA SER A 768 35.04 20.31 17.09
C SER A 768 34.05 19.21 16.74
N LYS A 769 33.05 19.51 15.91
CA LYS A 769 32.02 18.56 15.46
C LYS A 769 32.53 17.56 14.43
N LEU A 770 33.69 17.83 13.84
CA LEU A 770 34.31 16.99 12.82
C LEU A 770 35.48 16.16 13.36
N LYS A 771 35.89 16.39 14.61
CA LYS A 771 37.12 15.83 15.19
C LYS A 771 37.12 14.31 15.31
N ASP A 772 35.95 13.71 15.55
CA ASP A 772 35.78 12.26 15.73
C ASP A 772 35.23 11.57 14.47
N VAL A 773 35.19 12.30 13.34
CA VAL A 773 34.69 11.82 12.07
C VAL A 773 35.88 11.46 11.18
N ASN A 774 35.96 10.20 10.72
CA ASN A 774 36.99 9.80 9.78
C ASN A 774 36.69 10.42 8.40
N ILE A 775 37.25 11.59 8.11
CA ILE A 775 37.05 12.29 6.83
C ILE A 775 38.05 11.76 5.81
N GLY A 776 37.54 11.12 4.76
CA GLY A 776 38.36 10.64 3.63
C GLY A 776 38.73 11.76 2.66
N TRP A 777 37.82 12.72 2.45
CA TRP A 777 37.98 13.85 1.52
C TRP A 777 37.14 15.05 1.97
N LEU A 778 37.70 16.26 1.85
CA LEU A 778 37.04 17.54 2.17
C LEU A 778 37.15 18.49 0.97
N PHE A 779 36.02 18.99 0.48
CA PHE A 779 35.97 20.09 -0.49
C PHE A 779 35.33 21.33 0.15
N GLY A 780 35.94 22.49 -0.09
CA GLY A 780 35.38 23.79 0.29
C GLY A 780 35.22 24.62 -0.97
N GLY A 781 33.97 25.00 -1.27
CA GLY A 781 33.58 25.81 -2.42
C GLY A 781 33.10 27.19 -2.03
#